data_AF-A0A9E2LC76-F1
#
_entry.id   AF-A0A9E2LC76-F1
#
_cell.length_a   1.000
_cell.length_b   1.000
_cell.length_c   1.000
_cell.angle_alpha   90.00
_cell.angle_beta   90.00
_cell.angle_gamma   90.00
#
_symmetry.space_group_name_H-M   'P 1'
#
loop_
_entity.id
_entity.type
_entity.pdbx_description
1 polymer ?
#
loop_
_entity_poly.entity_id
_entity_poly.type
_entity_poly.pdbx_seq_one_letter_code
_entity_poly.pdbx_strand_id
1 'polypeptide(L)'
;MMKKINGKSSDILGKIQKTLINISKIPTQCSLLTLKTIRRDDLELRVDARNRVRLFFKGVELTKSSGFNSLVLFDGIWHSLSESRVKTRKIAQDKIALFIKFRNMPLIQHWLIELGPCSQINWNIEIEVEKTLRIDAVKAVAFFSKYYGTWFNAKAQENRFPHFTEGQKICYETKGLDFIGLKARDPQIPSLAFKADGFPFTVAIQNTDLDLSSRVFEIQFEEEKELYQPGIYPYLKASFQLYPDKAVLEDTLIKIRQEQERKRQEEEKKKQEEERTRQEDERKKQEEERKRLEEQERKRQEEEKKKQEEERTRQEDERKKQEEERKRQERKKQEEEKRLKEEDEKLSTFKKGPIRLYLDIHNRFHIYYKDNEITKGMGLNAGIFSEGNWYGSSDSQIKVEKPSSDEMLFYFTHNKLPVVQTWHLRFLTEGIMEWEVRMRIKEPLRIDRRNASLFLSKAYEGWIMPPEEGKFPSGFGPEWLRMCASYVNKPDFAGLYSSMADLPDITLKNPKDSKCSFLIQNTDLDLSSRVFEIQFEEEKELYQPGIYPYLKASFQLYPDKAVLEDILIKIRQKEERKRQEQERIRQEEERKKQEEEKKRQEEERKRLEEQERKRQEQERIRQEEEKKRQEEERKRSEEQERKRQEEERIRQEQEQKRQEDERKRQEREWKKHEEKIKRLQEKIKKAYVRPGETIELVTLKQSYIKNDDSVYIYGDNEELHNRISSRKGDFKKIISKIKSGINKNIKIGISRFNFFKLNEIAQFCSSLMGRRLDLRSVALNPLPLKRLYLNFFDYIKELNARIGSDRIEFFLKDEKLLDLLYAVSSQANQYNERELLRLLGVISEHAFIGPQTIVLDTYHRCNANCIHCWIHTPRRKLSPELINLKMDFSLYKNIVDDAAGLLCDEIIIQGDGEPLLDNRFLEMVQYARDRGLKVIFFTNAVLLDKKKAERITELEIDEIYCSLPAGTDKTYAVINSKQSKETFHKITHNLKNFISLRDRLKRNKPLLQMTHVIHDLNHHELEEMARLDAYIGADKARFYLARLDENIKFLKIKPAHIETIKKSLRKVTSCLKKERIELQDNIWFQLENYNCKTGGWSGSKFLKSGCPVGWFFCLILAKGELSMCCHLRVVDYLGDKSFKEAWNSGAYNKFRIQAKYIMKNKDITFRNGLKLYDQYCNNCDTHQVILRINELLKKYDLKQFYTYKGTVI
;
A
#
# COMPACT_ATOMS: atom_id res chain seq x y z
N MET A 1 7.76 36.59 30.85
CA MET A 1 7.11 37.88 30.55
C MET A 1 5.70 37.90 31.14
N MET A 2 5.59 37.80 32.48
CA MET A 2 4.34 37.88 33.24
C MET A 2 4.26 39.23 33.96
N LYS A 3 3.60 40.23 33.36
CA LYS A 3 3.00 41.40 34.04
C LYS A 3 2.37 42.33 33.00
N LYS A 4 1.03 42.38 32.97
CA LYS A 4 0.14 43.52 32.66
C LYS A 4 -1.15 42.98 32.05
N ILE A 5 -2.22 42.96 32.86
CA ILE A 5 -3.51 43.64 32.65
C ILE A 5 -4.32 43.31 33.91
N ASN A 6 -4.22 44.22 34.88
CA ASN A 6 -5.17 44.35 35.97
C ASN A 6 -6.02 45.57 35.59
N GLY A 7 -7.32 45.39 35.41
CA GLY A 7 -8.21 46.51 35.15
C GLY A 7 -9.58 46.11 34.64
N LYS A 8 -10.55 46.09 35.56
CA LYS A 8 -12.01 46.11 35.31
C LYS A 8 -12.66 44.82 34.77
N SER A 9 -12.72 43.78 35.60
CA SER A 9 -13.74 42.71 35.47
C SER A 9 -14.16 42.08 36.82
N SER A 10 -13.69 42.60 37.96
CA SER A 10 -13.90 41.96 39.27
C SER A 10 -15.29 42.20 39.88
N ASP A 11 -16.14 43.04 39.29
CA ASP A 11 -17.38 43.50 39.94
C ASP A 11 -18.66 42.79 39.45
N ILE A 12 -18.56 41.98 38.38
CA ILE A 12 -19.68 41.19 37.84
C ILE A 12 -19.62 39.73 38.33
N LEU A 13 -18.42 39.13 38.41
CA LEU A 13 -18.20 37.78 38.93
C LEU A 13 -18.56 37.65 40.43
N GLY A 14 -18.28 38.68 41.24
CA GLY A 14 -18.61 38.70 42.67
C GLY A 14 -20.12 38.77 42.95
N LYS A 15 -20.92 39.37 42.05
CA LYS A 15 -22.40 39.44 42.19
C LYS A 15 -23.07 38.11 41.79
N ILE A 16 -22.53 37.42 40.81
CA ILE A 16 -23.01 36.08 40.38
C ILE A 16 -22.69 35.02 41.44
N GLN A 17 -21.49 35.03 42.03
CA GLN A 17 -21.11 34.11 43.12
C GLN A 17 -22.01 34.26 44.36
N LYS A 18 -22.38 35.48 44.76
CA LYS A 18 -23.29 35.71 45.91
C LYS A 18 -24.73 35.24 45.66
N THR A 19 -25.19 35.23 44.41
CA THR A 19 -26.53 34.74 44.08
C THR A 19 -26.58 33.21 44.06
N LEU A 20 -25.50 32.53 43.65
CA LEU A 20 -25.40 31.07 43.57
C LEU A 20 -25.21 30.39 44.94
N ILE A 21 -24.44 31.01 45.84
CA ILE A 21 -24.17 30.44 47.19
C ILE A 21 -25.45 30.39 48.06
N ASN A 22 -26.45 31.24 47.79
CA ASN A 22 -27.73 31.22 48.51
C ASN A 22 -28.75 30.18 47.96
N ILE A 23 -28.43 29.43 46.90
CA ILE A 23 -29.33 28.41 46.32
C ILE A 23 -29.04 27.00 46.86
N SER A 24 -27.86 26.77 47.43
CA SER A 24 -27.41 25.48 47.96
C SER A 24 -28.01 25.10 49.33
N LYS A 25 -28.78 25.99 49.98
CA LYS A 25 -29.36 25.79 51.32
C LYS A 25 -30.90 25.70 51.35
N ILE A 26 -31.52 25.00 50.41
CA ILE A 26 -32.99 24.82 50.41
C ILE A 26 -33.36 23.36 50.74
N PRO A 27 -34.22 23.10 51.76
CA PRO A 27 -34.58 21.75 52.20
C PRO A 27 -35.34 20.95 51.15
N THR A 28 -35.12 19.62 51.16
CA THR A 28 -35.83 18.62 50.38
C THR A 28 -37.26 18.42 50.88
N GLN A 29 -38.21 19.19 50.36
CA GLN A 29 -39.62 18.78 50.33
C GLN A 29 -40.35 19.44 49.15
N CYS A 30 -41.32 18.70 48.61
CA CYS A 30 -42.31 19.03 47.58
C CYS A 30 -41.98 18.84 46.07
N SER A 31 -42.59 17.75 45.59
CA SER A 31 -43.65 17.69 44.55
C SER A 31 -43.32 17.74 43.05
N LEU A 32 -43.99 16.80 42.38
CA LEU A 32 -44.13 16.66 40.94
C LEU A 32 -44.76 17.91 40.29
N LEU A 33 -44.35 18.13 39.02
CA LEU A 33 -45.07 18.82 37.94
C LEU A 33 -45.35 20.32 38.14
N THR A 34 -44.48 21.14 37.54
CA THR A 34 -44.90 22.37 36.85
C THR A 34 -43.91 22.65 35.73
N LEU A 35 -44.38 22.69 34.48
CA LEU A 35 -43.63 23.20 33.33
C LEU A 35 -43.10 24.59 33.68
N LYS A 36 -41.78 24.74 33.82
CA LYS A 36 -41.19 26.06 34.09
C LYS A 36 -41.08 26.81 32.77
N THR A 37 -41.87 27.86 32.67
CA THR A 37 -42.04 28.67 31.46
C THR A 37 -41.57 30.09 31.72
N ILE A 38 -40.73 30.61 30.84
CA ILE A 38 -40.37 32.03 30.74
C ILE A 38 -40.89 32.57 29.42
N ARG A 39 -41.33 33.83 29.42
CA ARG A 39 -41.91 34.49 28.24
C ARG A 39 -41.42 35.92 28.18
N ARG A 40 -41.16 36.40 26.97
CA ARG A 40 -40.89 37.80 26.68
C ARG A 40 -41.30 38.08 25.24
N ASP A 41 -42.13 39.09 25.03
CA ASP A 41 -42.70 39.42 23.73
C ASP A 41 -43.34 38.17 23.08
N ASP A 42 -42.98 37.87 21.82
CA ASP A 42 -43.45 36.69 21.09
C ASP A 42 -42.70 35.39 21.44
N LEU A 43 -41.66 35.45 22.28
CA LEU A 43 -40.84 34.30 22.65
C LEU A 43 -41.31 33.62 23.93
N GLU A 44 -41.32 32.30 23.89
CA GLU A 44 -41.62 31.46 25.03
C GLU A 44 -40.63 30.31 25.11
N LEU A 45 -40.03 30.10 26.29
CA LEU A 45 -39.16 28.97 26.56
C LEU A 45 -39.74 28.10 27.68
N ARG A 46 -39.89 26.82 27.39
CA ARG A 46 -40.48 25.81 28.29
C ARG A 46 -39.45 24.73 28.60
N VAL A 47 -39.31 24.39 29.88
CA VAL A 47 -38.62 23.16 30.28
C VAL A 47 -39.66 22.09 30.60
N ASP A 48 -39.67 21.02 29.81
CA ASP A 48 -40.66 19.95 29.94
C ASP A 48 -40.35 18.95 31.06
N ALA A 49 -41.28 18.01 31.30
CA ALA A 49 -41.16 16.99 32.34
C ALA A 49 -39.98 16.02 32.13
N ARG A 50 -39.37 16.00 30.94
CA ARG A 50 -38.15 15.23 30.63
C ARG A 50 -36.90 16.11 30.66
N ASN A 51 -36.99 17.31 31.24
CA ASN A 51 -35.94 18.32 31.33
C ASN A 51 -35.44 18.85 29.98
N ARG A 52 -36.24 18.76 28.91
CA ARG A 52 -35.87 19.28 27.60
C ARG A 52 -36.23 20.76 27.52
N VAL A 53 -35.29 21.57 27.01
CA VAL A 53 -35.43 23.01 26.89
C VAL A 53 -35.98 23.36 25.50
N ARG A 54 -37.24 23.77 25.42
CA ARG A 54 -37.97 24.01 24.17
C ARG A 54 -38.27 25.48 23.96
N LEU A 55 -38.12 25.94 22.73
CA LEU A 55 -38.34 27.32 22.33
C LEU A 55 -39.57 27.39 21.42
N PHE A 56 -40.39 28.40 21.66
CA PHE A 56 -41.60 28.71 20.92
C PHE A 56 -41.57 30.18 20.51
N PHE A 57 -42.15 30.47 19.35
CA PHE A 57 -42.40 31.83 18.86
C PHE A 57 -43.86 31.93 18.43
N LYS A 58 -44.62 32.90 18.98
CA LYS A 58 -46.07 33.04 18.78
C LYS A 58 -46.84 31.71 18.94
N GLY A 59 -46.43 30.89 19.91
CA GLY A 59 -47.01 29.57 20.18
C GLY A 59 -46.52 28.43 19.28
N VAL A 60 -45.73 28.70 18.23
CA VAL A 60 -45.16 27.67 17.36
C VAL A 60 -43.81 27.18 17.90
N GLU A 61 -43.66 25.87 18.07
CA GLU A 61 -42.42 25.24 18.55
C GLU A 61 -41.30 25.35 17.50
N LEU A 62 -40.27 26.14 17.80
CA LEU A 62 -39.09 26.34 16.95
C LEU A 62 -38.04 25.23 17.12
N THR A 63 -37.93 24.64 18.31
CA THR A 63 -36.97 23.56 18.61
C THR A 63 -37.63 22.20 18.82
N LYS A 64 -37.16 21.15 18.12
CA LYS A 64 -37.69 19.78 18.17
C LYS A 64 -36.75 18.81 18.92
N SER A 65 -37.15 17.55 19.07
CA SER A 65 -36.33 16.46 19.64
C SER A 65 -35.80 16.71 21.07
N SER A 66 -34.53 17.09 21.23
CA SER A 66 -33.93 17.38 22.55
C SER A 66 -33.91 18.88 22.89
N GLY A 67 -34.31 19.75 21.95
CA GLY A 67 -34.31 21.19 22.17
C GLY A 67 -32.88 21.76 22.28
N PHE A 68 -32.62 22.61 23.27
CA PHE A 68 -31.26 22.96 23.66
C PHE A 68 -30.66 21.84 24.52
N ASN A 69 -29.44 21.40 24.20
CA ASN A 69 -28.77 20.25 24.80
C ASN A 69 -27.25 20.49 24.97
N SER A 70 -26.60 19.76 25.87
CA SER A 70 -25.14 19.68 25.94
C SER A 70 -24.70 18.22 26.07
N LEU A 71 -23.60 17.88 25.38
CA LEU A 71 -22.99 16.56 25.40
C LEU A 71 -21.59 16.66 25.98
N VAL A 72 -21.21 15.75 26.86
CA VAL A 72 -19.88 15.66 27.47
C VAL A 72 -19.28 14.30 27.13
N LEU A 73 -18.12 14.26 26.49
CA LEU A 73 -17.35 13.05 26.22
C LEU A 73 -16.39 12.80 27.39
N PHE A 74 -16.57 11.66 28.04
CA PHE A 74 -15.76 11.24 29.18
C PHE A 74 -15.45 9.75 29.06
N ASP A 75 -14.17 9.39 29.16
CA ASP A 75 -13.69 8.01 29.03
C ASP A 75 -14.14 7.36 27.70
N GLY A 76 -14.15 8.16 26.63
CA GLY A 76 -14.59 7.73 25.30
C GLY A 76 -16.11 7.55 25.12
N ILE A 77 -16.94 7.90 26.12
CA ILE A 77 -18.41 7.77 26.07
C ILE A 77 -19.09 9.15 26.12
N TRP A 78 -20.02 9.41 25.20
CA TRP A 78 -20.82 10.64 25.18
C TRP A 78 -21.97 10.55 26.19
N HIS A 79 -21.98 11.45 27.15
CA HIS A 79 -23.05 11.67 28.10
C HIS A 79 -23.90 12.88 27.68
N SER A 80 -25.22 12.77 27.81
CA SER A 80 -26.16 13.87 27.50
C SER A 80 -27.04 14.23 28.69
N LEU A 81 -27.82 15.31 28.55
CA LEU A 81 -28.82 15.71 29.55
C LEU A 81 -29.77 14.58 29.98
N SER A 82 -30.07 13.60 29.11
CA SER A 82 -30.98 12.49 29.46
C SER A 82 -30.46 11.61 30.61
N GLU A 83 -29.15 11.62 30.86
CA GLU A 83 -28.49 10.82 31.90
C GLU A 83 -28.21 11.63 33.17
N SER A 84 -28.58 12.91 33.19
CA SER A 84 -28.30 13.85 34.28
C SER A 84 -29.48 14.03 35.24
N ARG A 85 -29.21 14.57 36.43
CA ARG A 85 -30.23 15.13 37.30
C ARG A 85 -30.27 16.64 37.09
N VAL A 86 -31.38 17.14 36.56
CA VAL A 86 -31.57 18.56 36.29
C VAL A 86 -32.48 19.18 37.35
N LYS A 87 -32.04 20.29 37.94
CA LYS A 87 -32.88 21.18 38.74
C LYS A 87 -33.04 22.50 38.00
N THR A 88 -34.26 22.99 37.87
CA THR A 88 -34.53 24.25 37.17
C THR A 88 -35.06 25.30 38.14
N ARG A 89 -34.70 26.57 37.93
CA ARG A 89 -35.21 27.70 38.71
C ARG A 89 -35.48 28.86 37.78
N LYS A 90 -36.74 29.34 37.77
CA LYS A 90 -37.09 30.60 37.13
C LYS A 90 -36.50 31.73 37.97
N ILE A 91 -35.63 32.54 37.38
CA ILE A 91 -34.95 33.65 38.06
C ILE A 91 -35.75 34.94 37.87
N ALA A 92 -36.30 35.16 36.68
CA ALA A 92 -37.14 36.31 36.33
C ALA A 92 -38.23 35.88 35.33
N GLN A 93 -39.11 36.81 34.91
CA GLN A 93 -40.15 36.51 33.91
C GLN A 93 -39.58 35.98 32.58
N ASP A 94 -38.37 36.43 32.25
CA ASP A 94 -37.63 36.22 31.02
C ASP A 94 -36.28 35.49 31.22
N LYS A 95 -35.97 35.01 32.45
CA LYS A 95 -34.70 34.30 32.75
C LYS A 95 -34.90 33.01 33.52
N ILE A 96 -34.20 31.96 33.12
CA ILE A 96 -34.21 30.65 33.78
C ILE A 96 -32.79 30.11 33.96
N ALA A 97 -32.53 29.50 35.12
CA ALA A 97 -31.31 28.73 35.37
C ALA A 97 -31.59 27.24 35.46
N LEU A 98 -30.66 26.43 34.94
CA LEU A 98 -30.67 24.98 35.07
C LEU A 98 -29.36 24.51 35.70
N PHE A 99 -29.47 23.65 36.71
CA PHE A 99 -28.36 23.02 37.41
C PHE A 99 -28.38 21.54 37.05
N ILE A 100 -27.39 21.10 36.29
CA ILE A 100 -27.36 19.79 35.65
C ILE A 100 -26.20 19.00 36.26
N LYS A 101 -26.51 18.02 37.10
CA LYS A 101 -25.50 17.14 37.70
C LYS A 101 -25.45 15.81 36.94
N PHE A 102 -24.31 15.49 36.36
CA PHE A 102 -24.11 14.20 35.68
C PHE A 102 -23.98 13.08 36.71
N ARG A 103 -24.62 11.93 36.47
CA ARG A 103 -24.70 10.84 37.47
C ARG A 103 -23.37 10.13 37.71
N ASN A 104 -22.56 10.00 36.67
CA ASN A 104 -21.34 9.18 36.67
C ASN A 104 -20.06 10.03 36.52
N MET A 105 -20.16 11.35 36.70
CA MET A 105 -19.02 12.26 36.58
C MET A 105 -19.08 13.33 37.68
N PRO A 106 -17.94 13.71 38.29
CA PRO A 106 -17.86 14.82 39.26
C PRO A 106 -17.93 16.18 38.54
N LEU A 107 -18.98 16.37 37.73
CA LEU A 107 -19.20 17.53 36.86
C LEU A 107 -20.64 18.02 37.00
N ILE A 108 -20.79 19.33 37.20
CA ILE A 108 -22.07 20.03 37.21
C ILE A 108 -22.04 21.09 36.10
N GLN A 109 -23.11 21.21 35.33
CA GLN A 109 -23.30 22.33 34.41
C GLN A 109 -24.31 23.32 34.97
N HIS A 110 -23.96 24.59 34.93
CA HIS A 110 -24.82 25.72 35.27
C HIS A 110 -25.23 26.42 33.99
N TRP A 111 -26.50 26.29 33.61
CA TRP A 111 -27.03 26.98 32.44
C TRP A 111 -27.81 28.21 32.89
N LEU A 112 -27.62 29.31 32.19
CA LEU A 112 -28.45 30.51 32.29
C LEU A 112 -28.99 30.84 30.90
N ILE A 113 -30.32 30.82 30.77
CA ILE A 113 -31.00 31.21 29.54
C ILE A 113 -31.87 32.44 29.81
N GLU A 114 -31.70 33.46 28.97
CA GLU A 114 -32.41 34.73 29.04
C GLU A 114 -33.05 35.06 27.69
N LEU A 115 -34.34 35.37 27.71
CA LEU A 115 -35.05 35.95 26.56
C LEU A 115 -34.86 37.47 26.63
N GLY A 116 -34.08 38.01 25.69
CA GLY A 116 -33.80 39.44 25.58
C GLY A 116 -34.83 40.18 24.73
N PRO A 117 -34.79 41.53 24.74
CA PRO A 117 -35.62 42.36 23.85
C PRO A 117 -35.29 42.09 22.37
N CYS A 118 -36.20 42.47 21.48
CA CYS A 118 -36.04 42.31 20.03
C CYS A 118 -35.86 40.85 19.58
N SER A 119 -36.50 39.89 20.25
CA SER A 119 -36.41 38.46 19.91
C SER A 119 -35.00 37.86 19.98
N GLN A 120 -34.19 38.28 20.95
CA GLN A 120 -32.87 37.71 21.24
C GLN A 120 -32.97 36.63 22.33
N ILE A 121 -32.14 35.59 22.26
CA ILE A 121 -32.05 34.52 23.28
C ILE A 121 -30.59 34.34 23.66
N ASN A 122 -30.24 34.59 24.90
CA ASN A 122 -28.89 34.36 25.43
C ASN A 122 -28.84 33.00 26.12
N TRP A 123 -27.85 32.17 25.77
CA TRP A 123 -27.61 30.84 26.32
C TRP A 123 -26.17 30.74 26.81
N ASN A 124 -26.02 30.73 28.14
CA ASN A 124 -24.73 30.65 28.80
C ASN A 124 -24.61 29.34 29.57
N ILE A 125 -23.46 28.67 29.46
CA ILE A 125 -23.13 27.45 30.19
C ILE A 125 -21.79 27.65 30.89
N GLU A 126 -21.76 27.37 32.18
CA GLU A 126 -20.55 27.20 32.98
C GLU A 126 -20.46 25.74 33.44
N ILE A 127 -19.24 25.22 33.55
CA ILE A 127 -18.98 23.89 34.10
C ILE A 127 -18.29 23.99 35.45
N GLU A 128 -18.81 23.31 36.45
CA GLU A 128 -18.22 23.17 37.78
C GLU A 128 -17.68 21.75 37.91
N VAL A 129 -16.37 21.65 38.07
CA VAL A 129 -15.64 20.39 38.25
C VAL A 129 -15.46 20.20 39.76
N GLU A 130 -16.08 19.16 40.33
CA GLU A 130 -16.05 18.89 41.78
C GLU A 130 -14.74 18.21 42.22
N LYS A 131 -14.14 17.41 41.32
CA LYS A 131 -12.86 16.70 41.50
C LYS A 131 -12.08 16.72 40.20
N THR A 132 -10.75 16.62 40.27
CA THR A 132 -9.90 16.58 39.06
C THR A 132 -10.46 15.57 38.05
N LEU A 133 -10.77 16.04 36.85
CA LEU A 133 -11.51 15.29 35.84
C LEU A 133 -10.90 15.54 34.46
N ARG A 134 -10.59 14.47 33.73
CA ARG A 134 -10.26 14.55 32.31
C ARG A 134 -11.56 14.60 31.52
N ILE A 135 -11.75 15.62 30.69
CA ILE A 135 -12.90 15.74 29.80
C ILE A 135 -12.36 15.70 28.37
N ASP A 136 -12.77 14.71 27.59
CA ASP A 136 -12.20 14.49 26.25
C ASP A 136 -12.78 15.45 25.22
N ALA A 137 -14.06 15.82 25.37
CA ALA A 137 -14.72 16.85 24.58
C ALA A 137 -16.03 17.29 25.24
N VAL A 138 -16.51 18.49 24.94
CA VAL A 138 -17.87 18.93 25.29
C VAL A 138 -18.48 19.58 24.05
N LYS A 139 -19.80 19.43 23.88
CA LYS A 139 -20.58 20.07 22.82
C LYS A 139 -21.79 20.79 23.40
N ALA A 140 -22.16 21.91 22.80
CA ALA A 140 -23.47 22.53 22.95
C ALA A 140 -24.27 22.31 21.67
N VAL A 141 -25.50 21.83 21.79
CA VAL A 141 -26.30 21.38 20.64
C VAL A 141 -27.71 21.97 20.70
N ALA A 142 -28.19 22.58 19.62
CA ALA A 142 -29.57 23.04 19.50
C ALA A 142 -30.29 22.34 18.33
N PHE A 143 -31.47 21.76 18.61
CA PHE A 143 -32.27 21.02 17.64
C PHE A 143 -33.46 21.86 17.17
N PHE A 144 -33.40 22.42 15.97
CA PHE A 144 -34.44 23.23 15.34
C PHE A 144 -35.40 22.41 14.46
N SER A 145 -36.62 22.89 14.27
CA SER A 145 -37.66 22.24 13.46
C SER A 145 -37.31 22.17 11.96
N LYS A 146 -37.97 21.28 11.21
CA LYS A 146 -37.87 21.18 9.74
C LYS A 146 -38.33 22.44 8.96
N TYR A 147 -38.96 23.40 9.64
CA TYR A 147 -39.39 24.67 9.04
C TYR A 147 -38.23 25.46 8.42
N TYR A 148 -37.01 25.22 8.88
CA TYR A 148 -35.79 25.80 8.32
C TYR A 148 -35.32 25.00 7.11
N GLY A 149 -35.31 25.68 5.96
CA GLY A 149 -35.07 25.09 4.65
C GLY A 149 -33.67 25.33 4.09
N THR A 150 -33.05 26.43 4.51
CA THR A 150 -31.71 26.85 4.13
C THR A 150 -30.96 27.34 5.36
N TRP A 151 -29.64 27.37 5.26
CA TRP A 151 -28.73 27.93 6.27
C TRP A 151 -27.73 28.88 5.60
N PHE A 152 -27.15 29.78 6.37
CA PHE A 152 -26.17 30.74 5.88
C PHE A 152 -25.02 30.91 6.88
N ASN A 153 -23.81 31.18 6.37
CA ASN A 153 -22.60 31.43 7.18
C ASN A 153 -22.29 32.92 7.28
N ALA A 154 -21.20 33.28 7.99
CA ALA A 154 -20.75 34.65 8.15
C ALA A 154 -20.33 35.35 6.84
N LYS A 155 -20.11 34.60 5.74
CA LYS A 155 -19.89 35.13 4.39
C LYS A 155 -21.21 35.39 3.63
N ALA A 156 -22.36 35.26 4.31
CA ALA A 156 -23.70 35.35 3.75
C ALA A 156 -23.95 34.41 2.56
N GLN A 157 -23.26 33.27 2.50
CA GLN A 157 -23.52 32.23 1.51
C GLN A 157 -24.70 31.38 1.96
N GLU A 158 -25.81 31.43 1.21
CA GLU A 158 -26.98 30.62 1.47
C GLU A 158 -26.82 29.22 0.87
N ASN A 159 -27.02 28.20 1.68
CA ASN A 159 -26.97 26.80 1.29
C ASN A 159 -28.29 26.11 1.64
N ARG A 160 -28.76 25.24 0.76
CA ARG A 160 -29.98 24.44 1.01
C ARG A 160 -29.65 23.26 1.90
N PHE A 161 -30.55 22.93 2.83
CA PHE A 161 -30.48 21.63 3.49
C PHE A 161 -30.75 20.53 2.46
N PRO A 162 -29.93 19.47 2.40
CA PRO A 162 -30.28 18.27 1.66
C PRO A 162 -31.54 17.63 2.25
N HIS A 163 -32.16 16.70 1.50
CA HIS A 163 -33.27 15.91 2.03
C HIS A 163 -32.86 15.20 3.33
N PHE A 164 -33.81 14.99 4.24
CA PHE A 164 -33.54 14.23 5.46
C PHE A 164 -33.16 12.79 5.06
N THR A 165 -31.88 12.47 5.12
CA THR A 165 -31.27 11.15 4.98
C THR A 165 -30.42 10.91 6.23
N GLU A 166 -30.10 9.66 6.59
CA GLU A 166 -29.41 9.30 7.85
C GLU A 166 -28.22 10.24 8.16
N GLY A 167 -28.37 11.04 9.23
CA GLY A 167 -27.34 11.84 9.90
C GLY A 167 -26.32 12.58 9.01
N GLN A 168 -26.71 13.17 7.88
CA GLN A 168 -25.73 13.84 7.02
C GLN A 168 -25.18 15.11 7.68
N LYS A 169 -23.87 15.13 7.90
CA LYS A 169 -23.13 16.32 8.32
C LYS A 169 -22.84 17.18 7.11
N ILE A 170 -23.36 18.42 7.12
CA ILE A 170 -23.44 19.26 5.92
C ILE A 170 -22.29 20.25 5.84
N CYS A 171 -21.82 20.74 6.99
CA CYS A 171 -20.76 21.74 7.03
C CYS A 171 -19.83 21.52 8.24
N TYR A 172 -18.53 21.61 7.98
CA TYR A 172 -17.46 21.79 8.96
C TYR A 172 -16.58 22.93 8.44
N GLU A 173 -16.94 24.17 8.73
CA GLU A 173 -16.06 25.32 8.42
C GLU A 173 -15.66 26.06 9.71
N THR A 174 -14.40 26.48 9.72
CA THR A 174 -13.47 26.59 10.86
C THR A 174 -13.30 28.01 11.39
N LYS A 175 -12.93 28.12 12.68
CA LYS A 175 -12.24 29.26 13.34
C LYS A 175 -12.53 30.67 12.80
N GLY A 176 -13.27 31.46 13.58
CA GLY A 176 -13.42 32.90 13.35
C GLY A 176 -14.66 33.31 12.57
N LEU A 177 -15.68 32.45 12.47
CA LEU A 177 -17.00 32.85 11.97
C LEU A 177 -17.76 33.63 13.06
N ASP A 178 -18.17 34.86 12.77
CA ASP A 178 -18.91 35.72 13.70
C ASP A 178 -20.36 35.26 13.93
N PHE A 179 -20.99 34.59 12.96
CA PHE A 179 -22.34 34.05 13.09
C PHE A 179 -22.65 32.95 12.05
N ILE A 180 -23.70 32.18 12.33
CA ILE A 180 -24.29 31.19 11.42
C ILE A 180 -25.81 31.18 11.62
N GLY A 181 -26.60 31.04 10.56
CA GLY A 181 -28.05 31.19 10.69
C GLY A 181 -28.88 30.20 9.89
N LEU A 182 -30.16 30.14 10.24
CA LEU A 182 -31.19 29.39 9.56
C LEU A 182 -32.23 30.32 8.96
N LYS A 183 -32.63 30.04 7.73
CA LYS A 183 -33.71 30.74 7.07
C LYS A 183 -34.93 29.82 6.96
N ALA A 184 -36.04 30.29 7.52
CA ALA A 184 -37.29 29.55 7.52
C ALA A 184 -37.95 29.55 6.14
N ARG A 185 -38.62 28.47 5.75
CA ARG A 185 -39.40 28.42 4.49
C ARG A 185 -40.68 29.23 4.64
N ASP A 186 -41.39 29.01 5.73
CA ASP A 186 -42.65 29.68 6.06
C ASP A 186 -42.41 31.15 6.49
N PRO A 187 -43.11 32.15 5.93
CA PRO A 187 -43.04 33.54 6.37
C PRO A 187 -43.49 33.79 7.82
N GLN A 188 -44.32 32.91 8.41
CA GLN A 188 -44.78 33.04 9.80
C GLN A 188 -43.75 32.55 10.82
N ILE A 189 -42.70 31.85 10.36
CA ILE A 189 -41.63 31.34 11.20
C ILE A 189 -40.43 32.28 11.08
N PRO A 190 -39.90 32.81 12.20
CA PRO A 190 -38.76 33.70 12.16
C PRO A 190 -37.51 32.96 11.67
N SER A 191 -36.69 33.63 10.88
CA SER A 191 -35.33 33.16 10.60
C SER A 191 -34.43 33.47 11.81
N LEU A 192 -33.31 32.79 11.97
CA LEU A 192 -32.43 33.00 13.14
C LEU A 192 -30.97 33.08 12.76
N ALA A 193 -30.21 33.87 13.51
CA ALA A 193 -28.75 33.91 13.46
C ALA A 193 -28.19 33.61 14.85
N PHE A 194 -27.21 32.72 14.91
CA PHE A 194 -26.49 32.32 16.10
C PHE A 194 -25.12 33.01 16.14
N LYS A 195 -24.75 33.51 17.31
CA LYS A 195 -23.43 34.09 17.61
C LYS A 195 -22.92 33.55 18.95
N ALA A 196 -21.64 33.21 19.04
CA ALA A 196 -20.99 32.84 20.30
C ALA A 196 -19.75 33.72 20.54
N ASP A 197 -19.54 34.08 21.81
CA ASP A 197 -18.45 34.95 22.25
C ASP A 197 -17.43 34.16 23.08
N GLY A 198 -16.14 34.49 22.95
CA GLY A 198 -15.13 34.23 23.98
C GLY A 198 -14.13 33.09 23.76
N PHE A 199 -14.30 32.21 22.77
CA PHE A 199 -13.35 31.10 22.49
C PHE A 199 -13.33 30.70 21.00
N PRO A 200 -12.26 30.07 20.49
CA PRO A 200 -12.30 29.40 19.19
C PRO A 200 -13.30 28.22 19.23
N PHE A 201 -14.33 28.29 18.40
CA PHE A 201 -15.30 27.21 18.24
C PHE A 201 -15.46 26.83 16.78
N THR A 202 -15.90 25.60 16.57
CA THR A 202 -16.37 25.08 15.30
C THR A 202 -17.87 24.88 15.39
N VAL A 203 -18.60 25.27 14.35
CA VAL A 203 -20.04 24.97 14.25
C VAL A 203 -20.24 23.96 13.14
N ALA A 204 -20.91 22.87 13.49
CA ALA A 204 -21.41 21.91 12.53
C ALA A 204 -22.93 22.05 12.41
N ILE A 205 -23.40 22.10 11.16
CA ILE A 205 -24.83 21.97 10.83
C ILE A 205 -25.06 20.58 10.26
N GLN A 206 -26.05 19.88 10.79
CA GLN A 206 -26.42 18.54 10.35
C GLN A 206 -27.94 18.33 10.36
N ASN A 207 -28.41 17.39 9.54
CA ASN A 207 -29.77 16.87 9.67
C ASN A 207 -29.78 15.74 10.71
N THR A 208 -30.82 15.65 11.52
CA THR A 208 -31.12 14.37 12.20
C THR A 208 -31.71 13.37 11.22
N ASP A 209 -31.74 12.10 11.61
CA ASP A 209 -32.46 11.05 10.89
C ASP A 209 -33.95 11.42 10.66
N LEU A 210 -34.55 10.76 9.67
CA LEU A 210 -35.94 10.99 9.22
C LEU A 210 -36.94 11.05 10.39
N ASP A 211 -36.77 10.16 11.38
CA ASP A 211 -37.67 10.01 12.52
C ASP A 211 -37.66 11.23 13.47
N LEU A 212 -36.53 11.95 13.55
CA LEU A 212 -36.38 13.12 14.41
C LEU A 212 -36.64 14.44 13.66
N SER A 213 -36.51 14.44 12.32
CA SER A 213 -36.87 15.56 11.42
C SER A 213 -36.43 16.96 11.92
N SER A 214 -35.25 17.05 12.52
CA SER A 214 -34.70 18.25 13.14
C SER A 214 -33.43 18.72 12.42
N ARG A 215 -33.21 20.04 12.36
CA ARG A 215 -31.95 20.66 11.96
C ARG A 215 -31.10 20.85 13.21
N VAL A 216 -29.86 20.39 13.21
CA VAL A 216 -29.00 20.42 14.40
C VAL A 216 -27.89 21.43 14.21
N PHE A 217 -27.76 22.32 15.19
CA PHE A 217 -26.60 23.19 15.39
C PHE A 217 -25.74 22.56 16.47
N GLU A 218 -24.54 22.13 16.11
CA GLU A 218 -23.58 21.55 17.03
C GLU A 218 -22.39 22.50 17.14
N ILE A 219 -22.12 22.98 18.34
CA ILE A 219 -21.01 23.87 18.65
C ILE A 219 -19.98 23.04 19.42
N GLN A 220 -18.78 22.93 18.86
CA GLN A 220 -17.65 22.23 19.47
C GLN A 220 -16.50 23.22 19.68
N PHE A 221 -16.08 23.38 20.93
CA PHE A 221 -14.97 24.25 21.32
C PHE A 221 -13.64 23.50 21.18
N GLU A 222 -12.59 24.23 20.81
CA GLU A 222 -11.28 23.62 20.46
C GLU A 222 -10.27 23.54 21.62
N GLU A 223 -10.57 24.05 22.82
CA GLU A 223 -9.61 23.97 23.93
C GLU A 223 -9.43 22.52 24.43
N GLU A 224 -8.33 21.88 24.02
CA GLU A 224 -7.77 20.68 24.61
C GLU A 224 -7.16 21.00 25.98
N LYS A 225 -7.96 20.89 27.03
CA LYS A 225 -7.43 20.66 28.39
C LYS A 225 -7.68 19.20 28.75
N GLU A 226 -6.63 18.39 28.68
CA GLU A 226 -6.69 16.96 29.05
C GLU A 226 -7.03 16.74 30.54
N LEU A 227 -6.99 17.78 31.39
CA LEU A 227 -7.25 17.66 32.81
C LEU A 227 -7.80 18.97 33.42
N TYR A 228 -9.03 18.93 33.94
CA TYR A 228 -9.64 20.03 34.69
C TYR A 228 -9.40 19.85 36.19
N GLN A 229 -8.95 20.89 36.88
CA GLN A 229 -8.87 20.91 38.35
C GLN A 229 -10.20 21.33 38.96
N PRO A 230 -10.46 21.01 40.25
CA PRO A 230 -11.68 21.46 40.92
C PRO A 230 -11.88 22.98 40.79
N GLY A 231 -13.03 23.42 40.30
CA GLY A 231 -13.30 24.83 40.00
C GLY A 231 -14.42 25.05 38.98
N ILE A 232 -14.78 26.31 38.76
CA ILE A 232 -15.81 26.73 37.80
C ILE A 232 -15.12 27.31 36.56
N TYR A 233 -15.50 26.83 35.38
CA TYR A 233 -14.96 27.24 34.10
C TYR A 233 -16.10 27.72 33.17
N PRO A 234 -15.95 28.89 32.52
CA PRO A 234 -16.89 29.30 31.49
C PRO A 234 -16.78 28.35 30.29
N TYR A 235 -17.91 27.95 29.73
CA TYR A 235 -17.92 26.96 28.64
C TYR A 235 -18.61 27.46 27.37
N LEU A 236 -19.83 28.00 27.48
CA LEU A 236 -20.55 28.61 26.37
C LEU A 236 -21.05 29.98 26.79
N LYS A 237 -20.86 30.98 25.93
CA LYS A 237 -21.59 32.24 25.98
C LYS A 237 -22.11 32.53 24.59
N ALA A 238 -23.39 32.29 24.34
CA ALA A 238 -23.96 32.41 23.02
C ALA A 238 -25.30 33.14 23.00
N SER A 239 -25.66 33.65 21.83
CA SER A 239 -26.94 34.29 21.58
C SER A 239 -27.54 33.85 20.25
N PHE A 240 -28.87 33.74 20.21
CA PHE A 240 -29.65 33.56 19.00
C PHE A 240 -30.49 34.83 18.79
N GLN A 241 -30.32 35.46 17.64
CA GLN A 241 -31.16 36.57 17.19
C GLN A 241 -32.21 36.04 16.23
N LEU A 242 -33.49 36.29 16.50
CA LEU A 242 -34.58 35.93 15.60
C LEU A 242 -34.99 37.14 14.74
N TYR A 243 -35.33 36.87 13.49
CA TYR A 243 -35.75 37.82 12.47
C TYR A 243 -37.15 37.40 11.97
N PRO A 244 -38.22 37.96 12.54
CA PRO A 244 -39.59 37.70 12.10
C PRO A 244 -39.83 38.16 10.66
N ASP A 245 -39.25 39.29 10.27
CA ASP A 245 -39.29 39.81 8.91
C ASP A 245 -38.02 39.39 8.13
N LYS A 246 -38.22 38.64 7.05
CA LYS A 246 -37.13 38.17 6.18
C LYS A 246 -36.45 39.31 5.42
N ALA A 247 -37.17 40.40 5.12
CA ALA A 247 -36.58 41.56 4.46
C ALA A 247 -35.51 42.23 5.34
N VAL A 248 -35.73 42.26 6.66
CA VAL A 248 -34.76 42.77 7.63
C VAL A 248 -33.51 41.89 7.70
N LEU A 249 -33.68 40.57 7.64
CA LEU A 249 -32.53 39.65 7.55
C LEU A 249 -31.77 39.86 6.23
N GLU A 250 -32.47 40.00 5.11
CA GLU A 250 -31.84 40.19 3.79
C GLU A 250 -31.08 41.51 3.70
N ASP A 251 -31.65 42.61 4.19
CA ASP A 251 -30.96 43.90 4.30
C ASP A 251 -29.72 43.80 5.21
N THR A 252 -29.82 43.07 6.32
CA THR A 252 -28.69 42.80 7.22
C THR A 252 -27.60 42.00 6.50
N LEU A 253 -27.95 40.94 5.76
CA LEU A 253 -27.00 40.13 4.99
C LEU A 253 -26.36 40.93 3.84
N ILE A 254 -27.10 41.82 3.19
CA ILE A 254 -26.58 42.73 2.15
C ILE A 254 -25.54 43.68 2.74
N LYS A 255 -25.86 44.33 3.86
CA LYS A 255 -24.92 45.22 4.57
C LYS A 255 -23.64 44.49 4.99
N ILE A 256 -23.76 43.24 5.45
CA ILE A 256 -22.61 42.40 5.80
C ILE A 256 -21.77 42.06 4.56
N ARG A 257 -22.39 41.71 3.42
CA ARG A 257 -21.66 41.47 2.15
C ARG A 257 -20.91 42.73 1.70
N GLN A 258 -21.55 43.89 1.77
CA GLN A 258 -20.94 45.17 1.39
C GLN A 258 -19.78 45.54 2.31
N GLU A 259 -19.91 45.34 3.63
CA GLU A 259 -18.84 45.63 4.59
C GLU A 259 -17.67 44.65 4.47
N GLN A 260 -17.92 43.37 4.19
CA GLN A 260 -16.84 42.41 3.93
C GLN A 260 -16.10 42.71 2.63
N GLU A 261 -16.81 43.12 1.58
CA GLU A 261 -16.19 43.56 0.33
C GLU A 261 -15.37 44.83 0.55
N ARG A 262 -15.86 45.78 1.34
CA ARG A 262 -15.12 47.00 1.74
C ARG A 262 -13.85 46.65 2.51
N LYS A 263 -13.92 45.76 3.50
CA LYS A 263 -12.76 45.28 4.27
C LYS A 263 -11.77 44.52 3.40
N ARG A 264 -12.25 43.71 2.46
CA ARG A 264 -11.40 42.99 1.50
C ARG A 264 -10.68 43.95 0.57
N GLN A 265 -11.36 44.98 0.07
CA GLN A 265 -10.76 46.03 -0.75
C GLN A 265 -9.78 46.90 0.05
N GLU A 266 -10.04 47.14 1.34
CA GLU A 266 -9.10 47.80 2.26
C GLU A 266 -7.89 46.90 2.55
N GLU A 267 -8.06 45.59 2.79
CA GLU A 267 -6.97 44.63 2.96
C GLU A 267 -6.17 44.40 1.66
N GLU A 268 -6.81 44.40 0.50
CA GLU A 268 -6.14 44.35 -0.80
C GLU A 268 -5.40 45.65 -1.08
N LYS A 269 -5.97 46.82 -0.76
CA LYS A 269 -5.23 48.09 -0.81
C LYS A 269 -4.06 48.08 0.16
N LYS A 270 -4.24 47.58 1.38
CA LYS A 270 -3.19 47.49 2.39
C LYS A 270 -2.11 46.48 2.03
N LYS A 271 -2.48 45.35 1.39
CA LYS A 271 -1.53 44.38 0.81
C LYS A 271 -0.84 44.93 -0.42
N GLN A 272 -1.53 45.67 -1.29
CA GLN A 272 -0.92 46.35 -2.44
C GLN A 272 -0.02 47.50 -2.00
N GLU A 273 -0.31 48.15 -0.87
CA GLU A 273 0.50 49.21 -0.29
C GLU A 273 1.68 48.64 0.52
N GLU A 274 1.50 47.54 1.26
CA GLU A 274 2.57 46.76 1.88
C GLU A 274 3.46 46.10 0.83
N GLU A 275 2.90 45.60 -0.28
CA GLU A 275 3.63 45.02 -1.39
C GLU A 275 4.29 46.11 -2.24
N ARG A 276 3.67 47.29 -2.42
CA ARG A 276 4.36 48.47 -2.98
C ARG A 276 5.50 48.91 -2.07
N THR A 277 5.30 48.98 -0.76
CA THR A 277 6.34 49.37 0.20
C THR A 277 7.44 48.33 0.24
N ARG A 278 7.11 47.03 0.17
CA ARG A 278 8.06 45.92 0.13
C ARG A 278 8.79 45.83 -1.20
N GLN A 279 8.12 46.10 -2.32
CA GLN A 279 8.73 46.24 -3.63
C GLN A 279 9.56 47.52 -3.72
N GLU A 280 9.20 48.59 -3.02
CA GLU A 280 9.95 49.85 -2.96
C GLU A 280 11.15 49.73 -2.01
N ASP A 281 11.05 48.94 -0.93
CA ASP A 281 12.14 48.56 -0.04
C ASP A 281 13.06 47.52 -0.68
N GLU A 282 12.53 46.54 -1.43
CA GLU A 282 13.31 45.65 -2.29
C GLU A 282 13.95 46.42 -3.43
N ARG A 283 13.26 47.40 -4.02
CA ARG A 283 13.82 48.23 -5.09
C ARG A 283 14.82 49.22 -4.54
N LYS A 284 14.67 49.73 -3.30
CA LYS A 284 15.70 50.51 -2.59
C LYS A 284 16.87 49.64 -2.16
N LYS A 285 16.66 48.40 -1.71
CA LYS A 285 17.73 47.44 -1.43
C LYS A 285 18.45 47.01 -2.69
N GLN A 286 17.72 46.73 -3.76
CA GLN A 286 18.27 46.43 -5.08
C GLN A 286 18.92 47.66 -5.68
N GLU A 287 18.47 48.88 -5.41
CA GLU A 287 19.10 50.11 -5.88
C GLU A 287 20.28 50.52 -5.00
N GLU A 288 20.31 50.18 -3.71
CA GLU A 288 21.49 50.30 -2.83
C GLU A 288 22.51 49.23 -3.15
N GLU A 289 22.09 47.99 -3.43
CA GLU A 289 22.92 46.89 -3.89
C GLU A 289 23.41 47.14 -5.31
N ARG A 290 22.56 47.68 -6.20
CA ARG A 290 22.95 48.14 -7.54
C ARG A 290 23.85 49.36 -7.44
N LYS A 291 23.66 50.31 -6.52
CA LYS A 291 24.61 51.42 -6.29
C LYS A 291 25.91 50.93 -5.66
N ARG A 292 25.89 49.91 -4.80
CA ARG A 292 27.10 49.25 -4.26
C ARG A 292 27.85 48.48 -5.33
N LEU A 293 27.12 47.76 -6.19
CA LEU A 293 27.66 47.03 -7.33
C LEU A 293 28.13 47.99 -8.42
N GLU A 294 27.37 49.04 -8.73
CA GLU A 294 27.77 50.13 -9.63
C GLU A 294 28.93 50.94 -9.04
N GLU A 295 29.08 51.09 -7.72
CA GLU A 295 30.25 51.74 -7.12
C GLU A 295 31.46 50.80 -7.03
N GLN A 296 31.25 49.50 -6.77
CA GLN A 296 32.30 48.47 -6.90
C GLN A 296 32.74 48.31 -8.35
N GLU A 297 31.80 48.39 -9.28
CA GLU A 297 32.00 48.29 -10.72
C GLU A 297 32.54 49.61 -11.27
N ARG A 298 32.19 50.78 -10.71
CA ARG A 298 32.82 52.06 -11.04
C ARG A 298 34.23 52.16 -10.47
N LYS A 299 34.52 51.59 -9.29
CA LYS A 299 35.89 51.41 -8.77
C LYS A 299 36.68 50.41 -9.59
N ARG A 300 36.07 49.29 -9.98
CA ARG A 300 36.66 48.32 -10.93
C ARG A 300 36.85 48.91 -12.32
N GLN A 301 35.93 49.73 -12.80
CA GLN A 301 35.99 50.42 -14.09
C GLN A 301 36.88 51.66 -14.02
N GLU A 302 37.15 52.27 -12.87
CA GLU A 302 38.18 53.30 -12.68
C GLU A 302 39.57 52.67 -12.57
N GLU A 303 39.70 51.50 -11.93
CA GLU A 303 40.91 50.66 -11.95
C GLU A 303 41.16 50.05 -13.34
N GLU A 304 40.11 49.58 -14.02
CA GLU A 304 40.15 49.09 -15.40
C GLU A 304 40.27 50.24 -16.38
N LYS A 305 39.72 51.45 -16.15
CA LYS A 305 39.99 52.62 -16.99
C LYS A 305 41.40 53.13 -16.79
N LYS A 306 41.96 53.14 -15.57
CA LYS A 306 43.39 53.41 -15.37
C LYS A 306 44.25 52.40 -16.11
N LYS A 307 43.94 51.10 -15.99
CA LYS A 307 44.61 50.04 -16.74
C LYS A 307 44.37 50.15 -18.25
N GLN A 308 43.15 50.46 -18.70
CA GLN A 308 42.75 50.61 -20.10
C GLN A 308 43.15 51.95 -20.68
N GLU A 309 43.54 52.97 -19.91
CA GLU A 309 44.07 54.25 -20.38
C GLU A 309 45.59 54.19 -20.46
N GLU A 310 46.24 53.51 -19.51
CA GLU A 310 47.62 53.02 -19.66
C GLU A 310 47.75 52.05 -20.84
N GLU A 311 46.76 51.17 -21.04
CA GLU A 311 46.72 50.20 -22.12
C GLU A 311 46.14 50.75 -23.41
N ARG A 312 45.25 51.77 -23.43
CA ARG A 312 44.81 52.49 -24.64
C ARG A 312 45.91 53.38 -25.19
N THR A 313 46.68 54.05 -24.34
CA THR A 313 47.84 54.82 -24.80
C THR A 313 48.87 53.89 -25.45
N ARG A 314 49.02 52.67 -24.91
CA ARG A 314 49.80 51.57 -25.51
C ARG A 314 49.18 51.00 -26.79
N GLN A 315 47.86 50.77 -26.78
CA GLN A 315 47.08 50.15 -27.85
C GLN A 315 46.75 51.12 -28.99
N GLU A 316 46.85 52.44 -28.82
CA GLU A 316 46.62 53.45 -29.86
C GLU A 316 47.92 53.73 -30.64
N ASP A 317 49.06 53.68 -29.97
CA ASP A 317 50.39 53.57 -30.59
C ASP A 317 50.62 52.21 -31.26
N GLU A 318 50.07 51.12 -30.69
CA GLU A 318 50.04 49.81 -31.34
C GLU A 318 48.99 49.71 -32.44
N ARG A 319 47.80 50.33 -32.36
CA ARG A 319 46.75 50.25 -33.40
C ARG A 319 47.19 50.89 -34.71
N LYS A 320 47.91 52.00 -34.66
CA LYS A 320 48.45 52.66 -35.86
C LYS A 320 49.56 51.82 -36.53
N LYS A 321 50.34 51.06 -35.75
CA LYS A 321 51.27 50.03 -36.27
C LYS A 321 50.54 48.78 -36.75
N GLN A 322 49.54 48.32 -36.01
CA GLN A 322 48.79 47.08 -36.25
C GLN A 322 47.84 47.21 -37.44
N GLU A 323 47.36 48.38 -37.84
CA GLU A 323 46.47 48.50 -39.00
C GLU A 323 47.23 48.44 -40.35
N GLU A 324 48.47 48.94 -40.39
CA GLU A 324 49.40 48.70 -41.49
C GLU A 324 49.96 47.26 -41.47
N GLU A 325 50.14 46.70 -40.28
CA GLU A 325 50.58 45.32 -40.12
C GLU A 325 49.46 44.30 -40.39
N ARG A 326 48.19 44.62 -40.16
CA ARG A 326 47.02 43.74 -40.40
C ARG A 326 46.80 43.48 -41.88
N LYS A 327 47.04 44.47 -42.75
CA LYS A 327 46.99 44.28 -44.21
C LYS A 327 48.19 43.47 -44.74
N ARG A 328 49.32 43.48 -44.02
CA ARG A 328 50.51 42.64 -44.30
C ARG A 328 50.36 41.23 -43.70
N GLN A 329 49.66 41.11 -42.58
CA GLN A 329 49.39 39.87 -41.85
C GLN A 329 48.23 39.09 -42.45
N GLU A 330 47.20 39.69 -43.07
CA GLU A 330 46.15 38.93 -43.77
C GLU A 330 46.68 38.16 -44.98
N ARG A 331 47.65 38.71 -45.72
CA ARG A 331 48.35 37.97 -46.79
C ARG A 331 49.28 36.89 -46.25
N LYS A 332 49.95 37.13 -45.12
CA LYS A 332 50.81 36.12 -44.46
C LYS A 332 50.01 35.02 -43.75
N LYS A 333 48.84 35.32 -43.19
CA LYS A 333 48.01 34.40 -42.42
C LYS A 333 47.33 33.35 -43.31
N GLN A 334 47.00 33.69 -44.56
CA GLN A 334 46.55 32.70 -45.55
C GLN A 334 47.67 31.76 -46.04
N GLU A 335 48.93 32.21 -46.03
CA GLU A 335 50.10 31.36 -46.32
C GLU A 335 50.58 30.57 -45.08
N GLU A 336 50.40 31.11 -43.87
CA GLU A 336 50.83 30.52 -42.60
C GLU A 336 49.82 29.51 -42.03
N GLU A 337 48.50 29.65 -42.26
CA GLU A 337 47.51 28.59 -41.97
C GLU A 337 47.69 27.35 -42.86
N LYS A 338 48.22 27.54 -44.07
CA LYS A 338 48.61 26.43 -44.95
C LYS A 338 49.91 25.77 -44.48
N ARG A 339 50.85 26.55 -43.94
CA ARG A 339 52.14 26.07 -43.40
C ARG A 339 52.03 25.37 -42.03
N LEU A 340 51.16 25.84 -41.13
CA LEU A 340 50.93 25.25 -39.80
C LEU A 340 50.14 23.93 -39.85
N LYS A 341 49.24 23.78 -40.83
CA LYS A 341 48.59 22.47 -41.13
C LYS A 341 49.59 21.42 -41.63
N GLU A 342 50.62 21.85 -42.36
CA GLU A 342 51.68 20.98 -42.89
C GLU A 342 52.82 20.69 -41.87
N GLU A 343 52.98 21.51 -40.81
CA GLU A 343 53.95 21.28 -39.72
C GLU A 343 53.40 20.44 -38.57
N ASP A 344 52.11 20.55 -38.20
CA ASP A 344 51.49 19.75 -37.12
C ASP A 344 51.19 18.29 -37.55
N GLU A 345 50.99 18.05 -38.85
CA GLU A 345 50.86 16.70 -39.43
C GLU A 345 52.16 15.88 -39.35
N LYS A 346 53.34 16.53 -39.26
CA LYS A 346 54.65 15.85 -39.30
C LYS A 346 55.11 15.26 -37.97
N LEU A 347 54.65 15.78 -36.83
CA LEU A 347 55.08 15.34 -35.48
C LEU A 347 54.17 14.29 -34.83
N SER A 348 52.90 14.21 -35.25
CA SER A 348 51.84 13.38 -34.65
C SER A 348 51.41 12.17 -35.50
N THR A 349 52.04 11.97 -36.67
CA THR A 349 51.70 10.92 -37.64
C THR A 349 52.71 9.78 -37.69
N PHE A 350 52.20 8.55 -37.64
CA PHE A 350 52.94 7.30 -37.70
C PHE A 350 52.43 6.44 -38.86
N LYS A 351 53.22 6.23 -39.92
CA LYS A 351 52.79 5.51 -41.13
C LYS A 351 53.73 4.36 -41.46
N LYS A 352 53.19 3.17 -41.71
CA LYS A 352 53.92 2.02 -42.26
C LYS A 352 52.99 1.21 -43.16
N GLY A 353 53.40 1.00 -44.42
CA GLY A 353 52.57 0.35 -45.44
C GLY A 353 51.21 1.06 -45.61
N PRO A 354 50.08 0.32 -45.64
CA PRO A 354 48.76 0.93 -45.80
C PRO A 354 48.21 1.59 -44.52
N ILE A 355 48.89 1.48 -43.38
CA ILE A 355 48.39 1.94 -42.08
C ILE A 355 49.00 3.30 -41.75
N ARG A 356 48.14 4.25 -41.39
CA ARG A 356 48.54 5.56 -40.86
C ARG A 356 47.81 5.83 -39.56
N LEU A 357 48.55 6.10 -38.50
CA LEU A 357 48.05 6.48 -37.19
C LEU A 357 48.33 7.96 -36.97
N TYR A 358 47.34 8.69 -36.48
CA TYR A 358 47.35 10.13 -36.27
C TYR A 358 46.78 10.43 -34.89
N LEU A 359 47.49 11.24 -34.11
CA LEU A 359 47.01 11.76 -32.85
C LEU A 359 46.49 13.18 -33.04
N ASP A 360 45.23 13.41 -32.70
CA ASP A 360 44.64 14.76 -32.80
C ASP A 360 44.96 15.65 -31.59
N ILE A 361 44.61 16.93 -31.70
CA ILE A 361 44.80 17.94 -30.65
C ILE A 361 44.01 17.66 -29.35
N HIS A 362 43.10 16.68 -29.35
CA HIS A 362 42.30 16.25 -28.20
C HIS A 362 42.80 14.93 -27.61
N ASN A 363 44.02 14.50 -27.96
CA ASN A 363 44.64 13.25 -27.53
C ASN A 363 43.90 11.98 -27.97
N ARG A 364 43.20 12.01 -29.12
CA ARG A 364 42.50 10.86 -29.68
C ARG A 364 43.30 10.23 -30.81
N PHE A 365 43.35 8.89 -30.82
CA PHE A 365 44.08 8.14 -31.83
C PHE A 365 43.20 7.75 -33.01
N HIS A 366 43.52 8.29 -34.17
CA HIS A 366 42.88 7.97 -35.44
C HIS A 366 43.76 6.98 -36.20
N ILE A 367 43.21 5.84 -36.61
CA ILE A 367 43.88 4.87 -37.46
C ILE A 367 43.20 4.91 -38.82
N TYR A 368 44.02 4.97 -39.86
CA TYR A 368 43.63 4.97 -41.25
C TYR A 368 44.25 3.74 -41.94
N TYR A 369 43.49 3.12 -42.84
CA TYR A 369 43.95 2.09 -43.74
C TYR A 369 43.70 2.51 -45.19
N LYS A 370 44.74 2.61 -46.02
CA LYS A 370 44.68 3.15 -47.40
C LYS A 370 43.85 4.45 -47.46
N ASP A 371 44.15 5.36 -46.53
CA ASP A 371 43.50 6.67 -46.33
C ASP A 371 42.03 6.66 -45.85
N ASN A 372 41.44 5.48 -45.63
CA ASN A 372 40.13 5.35 -44.97
C ASN A 372 40.28 5.27 -43.44
N GLU A 373 39.59 6.13 -42.71
CA GLU A 373 39.60 6.10 -41.24
C GLU A 373 38.83 4.87 -40.72
N ILE A 374 39.54 3.96 -40.06
CA ILE A 374 38.94 2.74 -39.49
C ILE A 374 38.49 2.93 -38.05
N THR A 375 39.09 3.86 -37.30
CA THR A 375 38.65 4.20 -35.94
C THR A 375 37.64 5.36 -35.92
N LYS A 376 36.78 5.41 -34.89
CA LYS A 376 35.82 6.50 -34.64
C LYS A 376 35.65 6.73 -33.14
N GLY A 377 35.08 7.87 -32.75
CA GLY A 377 34.88 8.19 -31.33
C GLY A 377 36.21 8.43 -30.61
N MET A 378 36.54 7.57 -29.64
CA MET A 378 37.76 7.70 -28.83
C MET A 378 39.02 7.09 -29.47
N GLY A 379 38.89 6.31 -30.54
CA GLY A 379 40.05 5.72 -31.20
C GLY A 379 40.65 4.53 -30.43
N LEU A 380 41.96 4.58 -30.14
CA LEU A 380 42.59 3.73 -29.12
C LEU A 380 42.44 4.38 -27.74
N ASN A 381 41.94 3.63 -26.76
CA ASN A 381 41.74 4.13 -25.41
C ASN A 381 42.17 3.11 -24.35
N ALA A 382 42.92 3.55 -23.34
CA ALA A 382 43.24 2.76 -22.14
C ALA A 382 42.64 3.43 -20.90
N GLY A 383 41.62 2.81 -20.30
CA GLY A 383 40.84 3.38 -19.21
C GLY A 383 41.21 2.82 -17.83
N ILE A 384 41.20 3.68 -16.82
CA ILE A 384 41.35 3.31 -15.41
C ILE A 384 40.04 3.64 -14.70
N PHE A 385 39.42 2.66 -14.06
CA PHE A 385 38.27 2.86 -13.19
C PHE A 385 38.73 2.87 -11.74
N SER A 386 38.56 4.01 -11.07
CA SER A 386 38.99 4.22 -9.68
C SER A 386 37.98 5.10 -8.95
N GLU A 387 37.61 4.70 -7.74
CA GLU A 387 36.71 5.46 -6.85
C GLU A 387 35.35 5.81 -7.48
N GLY A 388 34.86 4.94 -8.37
CA GLY A 388 33.57 5.11 -9.03
C GLY A 388 33.59 5.94 -10.32
N ASN A 389 34.76 6.39 -10.80
CA ASN A 389 34.89 7.17 -12.03
C ASN A 389 35.84 6.50 -13.03
N TRP A 390 35.55 6.65 -14.33
CA TRP A 390 36.46 6.27 -15.41
C TRP A 390 37.36 7.44 -15.79
N TYR A 391 38.65 7.15 -15.96
CA TYR A 391 39.67 8.09 -16.42
C TYR A 391 40.31 7.54 -17.68
N GLY A 392 40.21 8.29 -18.79
CA GLY A 392 40.77 7.92 -20.09
C GLY A 392 42.03 8.72 -20.43
N SER A 393 42.75 8.30 -21.46
CA SER A 393 43.94 9.00 -21.97
C SER A 393 43.61 10.37 -22.59
N SER A 394 42.35 10.63 -22.95
CA SER A 394 41.87 11.93 -23.44
C SER A 394 42.01 13.05 -22.40
N ASP A 395 41.97 12.71 -21.10
CA ASP A 395 42.01 13.66 -19.99
C ASP A 395 43.45 13.90 -19.46
N SER A 396 44.45 13.77 -20.32
CA SER A 396 45.88 13.80 -19.94
C SER A 396 46.68 14.87 -20.69
N GLN A 397 47.79 15.32 -20.11
CA GLN A 397 48.83 16.01 -20.86
C GLN A 397 49.69 14.99 -21.60
N ILE A 398 50.04 15.27 -22.87
CA ILE A 398 50.81 14.34 -23.70
C ILE A 398 52.21 14.86 -24.04
N LYS A 399 53.17 13.93 -24.04
CA LYS A 399 54.49 14.10 -24.69
C LYS A 399 54.69 12.94 -25.68
N VAL A 400 55.20 13.26 -26.88
CA VAL A 400 55.44 12.28 -27.95
C VAL A 400 56.93 12.15 -28.22
N GLU A 401 57.42 10.92 -28.37
CA GLU A 401 58.76 10.60 -28.81
C GLU A 401 58.70 9.59 -29.97
N LYS A 402 59.59 9.72 -30.95
CA LYS A 402 59.65 8.84 -32.13
C LYS A 402 61.02 8.14 -32.19
N PRO A 403 61.21 7.03 -31.45
CA PRO A 403 62.49 6.33 -31.39
C PRO A 403 62.99 5.81 -32.74
N SER A 404 62.08 5.44 -33.66
CA SER A 404 62.43 4.96 -34.99
C SER A 404 61.29 5.17 -36.00
N SER A 405 61.47 4.76 -37.25
CA SER A 405 60.39 4.75 -38.26
C SER A 405 59.26 3.78 -37.92
N ASP A 406 59.52 2.80 -37.05
CA ASP A 406 58.64 1.68 -36.74
C ASP A 406 58.17 1.67 -35.28
N GLU A 407 58.52 2.69 -34.50
CA GLU A 407 58.14 2.81 -33.09
C GLU A 407 57.77 4.26 -32.72
N MET A 408 56.71 4.42 -31.92
CA MET A 408 56.38 5.68 -31.25
C MET A 408 56.04 5.47 -29.78
N LEU A 409 56.48 6.41 -28.95
CA LEU A 409 56.25 6.46 -27.52
C LEU A 409 55.38 7.67 -27.18
N PHE A 410 54.31 7.43 -26.43
CA PHE A 410 53.41 8.47 -25.95
C PHE A 410 53.35 8.42 -24.43
N TYR A 411 53.58 9.57 -23.79
CA TYR A 411 53.54 9.72 -22.34
C TYR A 411 52.30 10.52 -21.95
N PHE A 412 51.31 9.85 -21.38
CA PHE A 412 50.07 10.45 -20.90
C PHE A 412 50.15 10.70 -19.39
N THR A 413 50.24 11.95 -18.99
CA THR A 413 50.16 12.35 -17.58
C THR A 413 48.71 12.70 -17.24
N HIS A 414 48.06 11.85 -16.46
CA HIS A 414 46.66 12.05 -16.08
C HIS A 414 46.49 13.30 -15.22
N ASN A 415 45.48 14.11 -15.52
CA ASN A 415 45.24 15.37 -14.80
C ASN A 415 44.65 15.17 -13.40
N LYS A 416 43.94 14.05 -13.17
CA LYS A 416 43.17 13.78 -11.94
C LYS A 416 43.64 12.55 -11.16
N LEU A 417 44.50 11.73 -11.76
CA LEU A 417 45.08 10.56 -11.12
C LEU A 417 46.60 10.71 -11.03
N PRO A 418 47.25 10.22 -9.97
CA PRO A 418 48.71 10.21 -9.83
C PRO A 418 49.35 9.15 -10.74
N VAL A 419 48.92 9.06 -12.01
CA VAL A 419 49.30 8.02 -12.97
C VAL A 419 49.90 8.66 -14.22
N VAL A 420 51.01 8.07 -14.69
CA VAL A 420 51.54 8.32 -16.03
C VAL A 420 51.47 7.03 -16.82
N GLN A 421 50.72 7.02 -17.93
CA GLN A 421 50.71 5.90 -18.87
C GLN A 421 51.74 6.14 -19.98
N THR A 422 52.60 5.16 -20.23
CA THR A 422 53.53 5.17 -21.36
C THR A 422 53.05 4.15 -22.38
N TRP A 423 52.66 4.62 -23.56
CA TRP A 423 52.20 3.78 -24.66
C TRP A 423 53.33 3.64 -25.67
N HIS A 424 53.71 2.40 -25.96
CA HIS A 424 54.69 2.03 -26.97
C HIS A 424 53.94 1.35 -28.11
N LEU A 425 53.80 2.08 -29.22
CA LEU A 425 53.19 1.58 -30.44
C LEU A 425 54.30 1.19 -31.42
N ARG A 426 54.27 -0.04 -31.92
CA ARG A 426 55.30 -0.56 -32.83
C ARG A 426 54.70 -1.39 -33.96
N PHE A 427 55.29 -1.31 -35.15
CA PHE A 427 54.92 -2.21 -36.24
C PHE A 427 55.89 -3.40 -36.31
N LEU A 428 55.40 -4.59 -35.99
CA LEU A 428 56.23 -5.80 -36.01
C LEU A 428 56.53 -6.26 -37.45
N THR A 429 55.52 -6.22 -38.33
CA THR A 429 55.59 -6.52 -39.78
C THR A 429 54.49 -5.73 -40.52
N GLU A 430 54.42 -5.81 -41.85
CA GLU A 430 53.29 -5.22 -42.59
C GLU A 430 51.96 -5.82 -42.14
N GLY A 431 51.06 -4.98 -41.64
CA GLY A 431 49.75 -5.41 -41.15
C GLY A 431 49.69 -5.84 -39.68
N ILE A 432 50.81 -5.92 -38.94
CA ILE A 432 50.81 -6.25 -37.51
C ILE A 432 51.33 -5.08 -36.68
N MET A 433 50.47 -4.55 -35.81
CA MET A 433 50.79 -3.47 -34.87
C MET A 433 50.73 -3.98 -33.43
N GLU A 434 51.80 -3.79 -32.68
CA GLU A 434 51.86 -4.02 -31.24
C GLU A 434 51.53 -2.73 -30.47
N TRP A 435 50.69 -2.87 -29.44
CA TRP A 435 50.38 -1.83 -28.47
C TRP A 435 50.75 -2.33 -27.07
N GLU A 436 51.85 -1.80 -26.55
CA GLU A 436 52.29 -2.04 -25.18
C GLU A 436 52.04 -0.78 -24.34
N VAL A 437 51.36 -0.92 -23.20
CA VAL A 437 51.12 0.16 -22.24
C VAL A 437 51.74 -0.24 -20.91
N ARG A 438 52.46 0.70 -20.31
CA ARG A 438 52.92 0.63 -18.92
C ARG A 438 52.32 1.77 -18.14
N MET A 439 52.05 1.55 -16.85
CA MET A 439 51.57 2.60 -15.96
C MET A 439 52.58 2.83 -14.84
N ARG A 440 52.94 4.09 -14.61
CA ARG A 440 53.69 4.54 -13.44
C ARG A 440 52.75 5.21 -12.47
N ILE A 441 52.62 4.64 -11.28
CA ILE A 441 51.83 5.15 -10.18
C ILE A 441 52.77 5.96 -9.28
N LYS A 442 52.45 7.25 -9.07
CA LYS A 442 53.27 8.19 -8.28
C LYS A 442 52.92 8.14 -6.78
N GLU A 443 51.66 7.87 -6.46
CA GLU A 443 51.11 7.80 -5.09
C GLU A 443 50.19 6.58 -4.97
N PRO A 444 50.00 5.99 -3.77
CA PRO A 444 49.13 4.83 -3.60
C PRO A 444 47.75 5.06 -4.23
N LEU A 445 47.37 4.21 -5.19
CA LEU A 445 46.13 4.35 -5.96
C LEU A 445 45.39 3.03 -6.01
N ARG A 446 44.11 3.07 -5.64
CA ARG A 446 43.24 1.91 -5.81
C ARG A 446 42.68 1.89 -7.22
N ILE A 447 42.90 0.79 -7.94
CA ILE A 447 42.33 0.58 -9.27
C ILE A 447 41.29 -0.52 -9.13
N ASP A 448 40.02 -0.18 -9.38
CA ASP A 448 38.92 -1.12 -9.26
C ASP A 448 38.74 -1.94 -10.54
N ARG A 449 38.98 -1.35 -11.72
CA ARG A 449 39.02 -2.02 -13.04
C ARG A 449 39.93 -1.28 -14.01
N ARG A 450 40.41 -1.99 -15.03
CA ARG A 450 41.13 -1.40 -16.17
C ARG A 450 40.66 -2.05 -17.47
N ASN A 451 40.64 -1.28 -18.55
CA ASN A 451 40.28 -1.74 -19.88
C ASN A 451 41.14 -1.12 -20.98
N ALA A 452 41.28 -1.83 -22.08
CA ALA A 452 41.88 -1.29 -23.30
C ALA A 452 40.93 -1.53 -24.46
N SER A 453 40.55 -0.47 -25.16
CA SER A 453 39.45 -0.52 -26.12
C SER A 453 39.86 0.12 -27.45
N LEU A 454 39.50 -0.56 -28.54
CA LEU A 454 39.60 -0.07 -29.90
C LEU A 454 38.19 0.29 -30.40
N PHE A 455 37.99 1.58 -30.68
CA PHE A 455 36.73 2.10 -31.19
C PHE A 455 36.80 2.22 -32.71
N LEU A 456 36.03 1.38 -33.39
CA LEU A 456 36.00 1.24 -34.84
C LEU A 456 34.74 1.86 -35.45
N SER A 457 34.83 2.19 -36.73
CA SER A 457 33.72 2.74 -37.48
C SER A 457 32.58 1.73 -37.67
N LYS A 458 31.38 2.23 -37.98
CA LYS A 458 30.19 1.40 -38.28
C LYS A 458 30.36 0.45 -39.47
N ALA A 459 31.43 0.59 -40.26
CA ALA A 459 31.76 -0.25 -41.40
C ALA A 459 32.11 -1.70 -41.03
N TYR A 460 32.45 -1.92 -39.75
CA TYR A 460 32.62 -3.25 -39.19
C TYR A 460 31.23 -3.78 -38.78
N GLU A 461 30.69 -4.66 -39.61
CA GLU A 461 29.31 -5.14 -39.50
C GLU A 461 29.20 -6.46 -38.74
N GLY A 462 30.32 -7.16 -38.56
CA GLY A 462 30.31 -8.41 -37.82
C GLY A 462 31.56 -8.64 -37.00
N TRP A 463 31.43 -9.63 -36.13
CA TRP A 463 32.39 -9.94 -35.10
C TRP A 463 32.53 -11.44 -34.93
N ILE A 464 33.71 -11.85 -34.46
CA ILE A 464 34.03 -13.25 -34.19
C ILE A 464 34.87 -13.36 -32.93
N MET A 465 34.49 -14.30 -32.08
CA MET A 465 35.14 -14.63 -30.82
C MET A 465 34.90 -16.12 -30.56
N PRO A 466 35.75 -17.02 -31.10
CA PRO A 466 35.47 -18.45 -31.15
C PRO A 466 35.04 -19.04 -29.80
N PRO A 467 33.97 -19.86 -29.76
CA PRO A 467 33.20 -20.39 -30.89
C PRO A 467 32.11 -19.45 -31.43
N GLU A 468 31.94 -18.26 -30.85
CA GLU A 468 30.83 -17.36 -31.15
C GLU A 468 31.16 -16.43 -32.32
N GLU A 469 30.18 -16.19 -33.20
CA GLU A 469 30.23 -15.17 -34.23
C GLU A 469 28.88 -14.48 -34.33
N GLY A 470 28.87 -13.24 -34.80
CA GLY A 470 27.62 -12.49 -34.95
C GLY A 470 27.77 -11.24 -35.79
N LYS A 471 26.63 -10.57 -35.97
CA LYS A 471 26.56 -9.27 -36.66
C LYS A 471 26.19 -8.19 -35.67
N PHE A 472 26.74 -7.00 -35.86
CA PHE A 472 26.28 -5.81 -35.16
C PHE A 472 24.91 -5.38 -35.73
N PRO A 473 24.04 -4.80 -34.89
CA PRO A 473 22.86 -4.09 -35.35
C PRO A 473 23.19 -2.98 -36.35
N SER A 474 22.29 -2.76 -37.31
CA SER A 474 22.44 -1.76 -38.37
C SER A 474 22.51 -0.31 -37.87
N GLY A 475 22.00 -0.03 -36.66
CA GLY A 475 22.04 1.29 -36.02
C GLY A 475 22.58 1.26 -34.59
N PHE A 476 22.80 2.45 -34.03
CA PHE A 476 23.18 2.64 -32.62
C PHE A 476 21.94 2.99 -31.80
N GLY A 477 21.86 2.46 -30.57
CA GLY A 477 20.79 2.76 -29.62
C GLY A 477 21.16 3.91 -28.70
N PRO A 478 20.24 4.37 -27.82
CA PRO A 478 20.54 5.38 -26.81
C PRO A 478 21.47 4.86 -25.69
N GLU A 479 21.77 3.56 -25.66
CA GLU A 479 22.62 2.91 -24.66
C GLU A 479 23.67 2.02 -25.32
N TRP A 480 24.76 1.76 -24.60
CA TRP A 480 25.78 0.80 -25.01
C TRP A 480 25.22 -0.62 -24.99
N LEU A 481 25.42 -1.35 -26.09
CA LEU A 481 24.89 -2.69 -26.27
C LEU A 481 26.03 -3.70 -26.35
N ARG A 482 26.10 -4.62 -25.40
CA ARG A 482 27.04 -5.76 -25.44
C ARG A 482 26.60 -6.76 -26.51
N MET A 483 27.51 -7.13 -27.41
CA MET A 483 27.32 -8.23 -28.35
C MET A 483 27.74 -9.57 -27.74
N CYS A 484 28.97 -9.62 -27.22
CA CYS A 484 29.61 -10.88 -26.82
C CYS A 484 30.70 -10.65 -25.76
N ALA A 485 30.96 -11.62 -24.89
CA ALA A 485 32.00 -11.51 -23.84
C ALA A 485 32.61 -12.87 -23.44
N SER A 486 33.94 -12.94 -23.30
CA SER A 486 34.70 -14.20 -23.14
C SER A 486 35.08 -14.53 -21.68
N TYR A 487 34.12 -14.53 -20.75
CA TYR A 487 34.44 -14.71 -19.32
C TYR A 487 34.83 -16.14 -18.90
N VAL A 488 34.40 -17.17 -19.64
CA VAL A 488 34.58 -18.58 -19.27
C VAL A 488 35.58 -19.28 -20.18
N ASN A 489 35.46 -19.07 -21.50
CA ASN A 489 36.43 -19.52 -22.50
C ASN A 489 37.19 -18.29 -23.00
N LYS A 490 38.51 -18.24 -22.77
CA LYS A 490 39.37 -17.13 -23.22
C LYS A 490 39.96 -17.51 -24.58
N PRO A 491 39.37 -17.08 -25.71
CA PRO A 491 39.86 -17.50 -27.01
C PRO A 491 41.25 -16.89 -27.28
N ASP A 492 42.05 -17.57 -28.09
CA ASP A 492 43.40 -17.11 -28.46
C ASP A 492 43.39 -15.81 -29.28
N PHE A 493 42.25 -15.47 -29.88
CA PHE A 493 42.00 -14.20 -30.56
C PHE A 493 40.51 -13.87 -30.60
N ALA A 494 40.19 -12.61 -30.86
CA ALA A 494 38.89 -12.17 -31.33
C ALA A 494 39.07 -11.18 -32.49
N GLY A 495 38.05 -10.98 -33.30
CA GLY A 495 38.17 -10.16 -34.50
C GLY A 495 36.87 -9.54 -34.95
N LEU A 496 37.00 -8.51 -35.78
CA LEU A 496 35.92 -7.75 -36.38
C LEU A 496 36.15 -7.71 -37.90
N TYR A 497 35.11 -7.98 -38.67
CA TYR A 497 35.19 -8.00 -40.12
C TYR A 497 34.31 -6.93 -40.76
N SER A 498 34.77 -6.38 -41.88
CA SER A 498 34.06 -5.33 -42.62
C SER A 498 33.41 -5.91 -43.88
N SER A 499 32.23 -5.40 -44.24
CA SER A 499 31.59 -5.69 -45.53
C SER A 499 32.25 -4.91 -46.69
N MET A 500 32.93 -3.80 -46.41
CA MET A 500 33.56 -2.96 -47.42
C MET A 500 34.83 -3.62 -47.98
N ALA A 501 34.98 -3.64 -49.31
CA ALA A 501 36.11 -4.27 -49.98
C ALA A 501 37.46 -3.59 -49.67
N ASP A 502 37.44 -2.29 -49.40
CA ASP A 502 38.65 -1.48 -49.20
C ASP A 502 39.14 -1.45 -47.74
N LEU A 503 38.37 -2.03 -46.81
CA LEU A 503 38.75 -2.11 -45.39
C LEU A 503 39.24 -3.50 -45.01
N PRO A 504 40.28 -3.59 -44.17
CA PRO A 504 40.83 -4.87 -43.71
C PRO A 504 39.99 -5.41 -42.55
N ASP A 505 39.96 -6.75 -42.45
CA ASP A 505 39.47 -7.41 -41.23
C ASP A 505 40.54 -7.30 -40.14
N ILE A 506 40.11 -7.13 -38.89
CA ILE A 506 41.01 -6.88 -37.75
C ILE A 506 40.87 -8.03 -36.77
N THR A 507 41.98 -8.65 -36.40
CA THR A 507 42.02 -9.55 -35.23
C THR A 507 42.95 -9.00 -34.15
N LEU A 508 42.64 -9.38 -32.93
CA LEU A 508 43.41 -9.10 -31.74
C LEU A 508 43.73 -10.43 -31.09
N LYS A 509 45.03 -10.71 -30.94
CA LYS A 509 45.47 -11.91 -30.22
C LYS A 509 45.40 -11.66 -28.72
N ASN A 510 45.01 -12.70 -27.99
CA ASN A 510 44.95 -12.70 -26.55
C ASN A 510 46.34 -12.34 -25.99
N PRO A 511 46.45 -11.29 -25.15
CA PRO A 511 47.66 -11.06 -24.36
C PRO A 511 48.04 -12.34 -23.62
N LYS A 512 49.34 -12.65 -23.48
CA LYS A 512 49.82 -13.85 -22.74
C LYS A 512 49.45 -13.87 -21.24
N ASP A 513 48.64 -12.93 -20.77
CA ASP A 513 48.21 -12.78 -19.39
C ASP A 513 46.90 -13.55 -19.15
N SER A 514 46.98 -14.58 -18.31
CA SER A 514 45.88 -15.50 -17.97
C SER A 514 44.63 -14.85 -17.35
N LYS A 515 44.66 -13.55 -17.01
CA LYS A 515 43.58 -12.81 -16.34
C LYS A 515 42.85 -11.73 -17.18
N CYS A 516 42.86 -11.81 -18.51
CA CYS A 516 42.04 -10.90 -19.35
C CYS A 516 40.85 -11.61 -20.03
N SER A 517 39.84 -10.83 -20.43
CA SER A 517 38.65 -11.27 -21.18
C SER A 517 38.36 -10.27 -22.29
N PHE A 518 37.84 -10.75 -23.42
CA PHE A 518 37.40 -9.92 -24.52
C PHE A 518 35.93 -9.55 -24.37
N LEU A 519 35.60 -8.36 -24.85
CA LEU A 519 34.27 -7.79 -24.85
C LEU A 519 34.02 -7.05 -26.17
N ILE A 520 32.96 -7.44 -26.87
CA ILE A 520 32.53 -6.81 -28.11
C ILE A 520 31.22 -6.06 -27.87
N GLN A 521 31.17 -4.78 -28.24
CA GLN A 521 30.04 -3.89 -27.93
C GLN A 521 29.75 -2.89 -29.05
N ASN A 522 28.55 -2.32 -29.01
CA ASN A 522 28.21 -1.06 -29.66
C ASN A 522 28.11 0.04 -28.61
N THR A 523 28.60 1.23 -28.93
CA THR A 523 28.32 2.42 -28.11
C THR A 523 26.89 2.93 -28.32
N ASP A 524 26.52 3.95 -27.55
CA ASP A 524 25.37 4.80 -27.79
C ASP A 524 25.48 5.63 -29.10
N LEU A 525 24.43 6.40 -29.37
CA LEU A 525 24.32 7.33 -30.50
C LEU A 525 25.39 8.42 -30.49
N ASP A 526 25.84 8.87 -29.33
CA ASP A 526 26.77 10.00 -29.22
C ASP A 526 28.16 9.65 -29.74
N LEU A 527 28.64 8.43 -29.43
CA LEU A 527 29.93 7.94 -29.92
C LEU A 527 29.83 7.19 -31.26
N SER A 528 28.70 6.52 -31.53
CA SER A 528 28.42 5.79 -32.78
C SER A 528 29.58 4.90 -33.27
N SER A 529 30.20 4.14 -32.36
CA SER A 529 31.37 3.27 -32.62
C SER A 529 31.10 1.80 -32.29
N ARG A 530 31.77 0.92 -33.04
CA ARG A 530 31.92 -0.50 -32.68
C ARG A 530 33.10 -0.62 -31.73
N VAL A 531 32.95 -1.30 -30.61
CA VAL A 531 33.99 -1.37 -29.58
C VAL A 531 34.49 -2.80 -29.46
N PHE A 532 35.80 -2.94 -29.61
CA PHE A 532 36.52 -4.14 -29.23
C PHE A 532 37.34 -3.84 -27.98
N GLU A 533 36.93 -4.40 -26.85
CA GLU A 533 37.51 -4.13 -25.54
C GLU A 533 38.19 -5.37 -24.93
N ILE A 534 39.33 -5.14 -24.30
CA ILE A 534 40.04 -6.07 -23.41
C ILE A 534 39.76 -5.62 -21.98
N GLN A 535 39.11 -6.49 -21.20
CA GLN A 535 38.88 -6.28 -19.77
C GLN A 535 39.83 -7.15 -18.94
N PHE A 536 40.48 -6.54 -17.97
CA PHE A 536 41.36 -7.25 -17.04
C PHE A 536 40.60 -7.59 -15.76
N GLU A 537 40.63 -8.87 -15.37
CA GLU A 537 40.01 -9.38 -14.14
C GLU A 537 40.97 -9.13 -12.97
N GLU A 538 40.83 -7.99 -12.29
CA GLU A 538 41.58 -7.70 -11.07
C GLU A 538 40.68 -7.61 -9.85
N GLU A 539 41.19 -8.14 -8.74
CA GLU A 539 40.66 -7.91 -7.41
C GLU A 539 40.94 -6.46 -7.01
N LYS A 540 40.17 -5.89 -6.07
CA LYS A 540 40.29 -4.50 -5.61
C LYS A 540 41.66 -4.24 -4.95
N GLU A 541 42.69 -4.06 -5.75
CA GLU A 541 44.06 -3.94 -5.29
C GLU A 541 44.46 -2.46 -5.13
N LEU A 542 45.09 -2.17 -4.00
CA LEU A 542 45.73 -0.89 -3.73
C LEU A 542 47.15 -0.96 -4.31
N TYR A 543 47.39 -0.28 -5.44
CA TYR A 543 48.70 -0.21 -6.05
C TYR A 543 49.59 0.78 -5.27
N GLN A 544 50.82 0.38 -5.01
CA GLN A 544 51.83 1.25 -4.39
C GLN A 544 52.55 2.08 -5.46
N PRO A 545 53.29 3.15 -5.09
CA PRO A 545 54.13 3.88 -6.03
C PRO A 545 55.10 2.93 -6.73
N GLY A 546 55.10 2.91 -8.07
CA GLY A 546 55.84 1.93 -8.86
C GLY A 546 55.47 1.93 -10.34
N ILE A 547 56.16 1.09 -11.12
CA ILE A 547 55.88 0.88 -12.55
C ILE A 547 55.27 -0.50 -12.72
N TYR A 548 54.09 -0.56 -13.35
CA TYR A 548 53.31 -1.77 -13.54
C TYR A 548 53.03 -2.00 -15.02
N PRO A 549 53.03 -3.26 -15.49
CA PRO A 549 52.53 -3.59 -16.83
C PRO A 549 51.03 -3.29 -16.91
N TYR A 550 50.60 -2.62 -17.97
CA TYR A 550 49.18 -2.30 -18.18
C TYR A 550 48.56 -3.19 -19.28
N LEU A 551 49.14 -3.17 -20.47
CA LEU A 551 48.65 -3.93 -21.62
C LEU A 551 49.83 -4.33 -22.49
N LYS A 552 49.76 -5.51 -23.10
CA LYS A 552 50.57 -5.83 -24.28
C LYS A 552 49.73 -6.64 -25.25
N ALA A 553 49.30 -6.00 -26.33
CA ALA A 553 48.42 -6.61 -27.32
C ALA A 553 48.95 -6.39 -28.74
N SER A 554 48.57 -7.28 -29.66
CA SER A 554 48.91 -7.17 -31.08
C SER A 554 47.66 -7.23 -31.94
N PHE A 555 47.49 -6.21 -32.78
CA PHE A 555 46.46 -6.11 -33.79
C PHE A 555 47.02 -6.61 -35.11
N GLN A 556 46.31 -7.53 -35.75
CA GLN A 556 46.64 -8.03 -37.08
C GLN A 556 45.53 -7.64 -38.06
N LEU A 557 45.92 -6.91 -39.10
CA LEU A 557 45.07 -6.47 -40.20
C LEU A 557 45.21 -7.46 -41.35
N TYR A 558 44.09 -7.94 -41.88
CA TYR A 558 44.03 -8.88 -43.00
C TYR A 558 43.47 -8.17 -44.23
N PRO A 559 44.33 -7.78 -45.21
CA PRO A 559 43.89 -7.17 -46.46
C PRO A 559 43.10 -8.14 -47.34
N ASP A 560 43.47 -9.43 -47.32
CA ASP A 560 42.79 -10.50 -48.03
C ASP A 560 41.85 -11.25 -47.07
N LYS A 561 40.54 -11.08 -47.29
CA LYS A 561 39.48 -11.68 -46.47
C LYS A 561 39.49 -13.21 -46.51
N ALA A 562 40.00 -13.80 -47.60
CA ALA A 562 40.10 -15.26 -47.74
C ALA A 562 41.08 -15.89 -46.72
N VAL A 563 42.08 -15.13 -46.28
CA VAL A 563 43.08 -15.60 -45.30
C VAL A 563 42.46 -15.79 -43.92
N LEU A 564 41.60 -14.86 -43.48
CA LEU A 564 40.88 -15.01 -42.23
C LEU A 564 39.86 -16.14 -42.32
N GLU A 565 39.15 -16.24 -43.45
CA GLU A 565 38.15 -17.30 -43.67
C GLU A 565 38.75 -18.72 -43.66
N ASP A 566 39.94 -18.94 -44.22
CA ASP A 566 40.67 -20.21 -44.15
C ASP A 566 41.09 -20.57 -42.72
N ILE A 567 41.53 -19.58 -41.93
CA ILE A 567 41.83 -19.77 -40.49
C ILE A 567 40.55 -20.18 -39.73
N LEU A 568 39.40 -19.55 -40.05
CA LEU A 568 38.12 -19.86 -39.42
C LEU A 568 37.60 -21.25 -39.79
N ILE A 569 37.79 -21.71 -41.02
CA ILE A 569 37.43 -23.06 -41.45
C ILE A 569 38.24 -24.11 -40.66
N LYS A 570 39.55 -23.89 -40.49
CA LYS A 570 40.43 -24.79 -39.72
C LYS A 570 40.03 -24.87 -38.24
N ILE A 571 39.59 -23.76 -37.64
CA ILE A 571 39.12 -23.71 -36.24
C ILE A 571 37.78 -24.43 -36.10
N ARG A 572 36.82 -24.17 -36.99
CA ARG A 572 35.51 -24.87 -37.01
C ARG A 572 35.70 -26.39 -37.10
N GLN A 573 36.57 -26.86 -37.97
CA GLN A 573 36.89 -28.29 -38.10
C GLN A 573 37.55 -28.88 -36.84
N LYS A 574 38.36 -28.11 -36.10
CA LYS A 574 39.03 -28.55 -34.86
C LYS A 574 38.04 -28.64 -33.68
N GLU A 575 37.10 -27.69 -33.58
CA GLU A 575 36.06 -27.71 -32.54
C GLU A 575 35.00 -28.78 -32.79
N GLU A 576 34.61 -29.00 -34.05
CA GLU A 576 33.72 -30.09 -34.47
C GLU A 576 34.29 -31.45 -34.05
N ARG A 577 35.59 -31.70 -34.29
CA ARG A 577 36.28 -32.92 -33.86
C ARG A 577 36.30 -33.09 -32.34
N LYS A 578 36.48 -32.00 -31.57
CA LYS A 578 36.41 -32.04 -30.10
C LYS A 578 35.00 -32.35 -29.60
N ARG A 579 33.96 -31.78 -30.22
CA ARG A 579 32.56 -32.09 -29.89
C ARG A 579 32.22 -33.55 -30.17
N GLN A 580 32.64 -34.08 -31.32
CA GLN A 580 32.41 -35.48 -31.68
C GLN A 580 33.12 -36.47 -30.73
N GLU A 581 34.33 -36.14 -30.28
CA GLU A 581 35.06 -36.95 -29.29
C GLU A 581 34.41 -36.88 -27.89
N GLN A 582 33.99 -35.69 -27.44
CA GLN A 582 33.29 -35.52 -26.15
C GLN A 582 31.92 -36.22 -26.14
N GLU A 583 31.20 -36.19 -27.26
CA GLU A 583 29.91 -36.87 -27.41
C GLU A 583 30.09 -38.40 -27.39
N ARG A 584 31.16 -38.93 -28.02
CA ARG A 584 31.52 -40.36 -27.92
C ARG A 584 31.82 -40.78 -26.48
N ILE A 585 32.61 -40.00 -25.75
CA ILE A 585 32.95 -40.27 -24.35
C ILE A 585 31.68 -40.25 -23.48
N ARG A 586 30.81 -39.25 -23.69
CA ARG A 586 29.55 -39.11 -22.96
C ARG A 586 28.60 -40.28 -23.20
N GLN A 587 28.46 -40.74 -24.45
CA GLN A 587 27.63 -41.89 -24.80
C GLN A 587 28.19 -43.20 -24.22
N GLU A 588 29.50 -43.34 -24.12
CA GLU A 588 30.14 -44.52 -23.53
C GLU A 588 30.04 -44.53 -21.98
N GLU A 589 30.11 -43.36 -21.34
CA GLU A 589 29.85 -43.19 -19.91
C GLU A 589 28.38 -43.43 -19.54
N GLU A 590 27.43 -42.97 -20.36
CA GLU A 590 25.99 -43.25 -20.16
C GLU A 590 25.69 -44.74 -20.31
N ARG A 591 26.31 -45.43 -21.27
CA ARG A 591 26.14 -46.88 -21.45
C ARG A 591 26.68 -47.67 -20.25
N LYS A 592 27.85 -47.29 -19.72
CA LYS A 592 28.42 -47.89 -18.50
C LYS A 592 27.56 -47.62 -17.27
N LYS A 593 27.03 -46.40 -17.11
CA LYS A 593 26.10 -46.07 -16.02
C LYS A 593 24.81 -46.87 -16.11
N GLN A 594 24.24 -47.07 -17.30
CA GLN A 594 23.03 -47.87 -17.47
C GLN A 594 23.26 -49.37 -17.21
N GLU A 595 24.44 -49.92 -17.51
CA GLU A 595 24.80 -51.30 -17.15
C GLU A 595 25.07 -51.47 -15.64
N GLU A 596 25.71 -50.49 -14.99
CA GLU A 596 25.91 -50.49 -13.53
C GLU A 596 24.59 -50.29 -12.76
N GLU A 597 23.69 -49.44 -13.24
CA GLU A 597 22.36 -49.22 -12.69
C GLU A 597 21.52 -50.51 -12.80
N LYS A 598 21.56 -51.22 -13.94
CA LYS A 598 20.89 -52.52 -14.10
C LYS A 598 21.45 -53.58 -13.17
N LYS A 599 22.78 -53.67 -13.00
CA LYS A 599 23.40 -54.59 -12.03
C LYS A 599 23.02 -54.26 -10.58
N ARG A 600 23.00 -52.97 -10.21
CA ARG A 600 22.55 -52.53 -8.88
C ARG A 600 21.08 -52.85 -8.63
N GLN A 601 20.21 -52.60 -9.61
CA GLN A 601 18.78 -52.91 -9.49
C GLN A 601 18.52 -54.42 -9.37
N GLU A 602 19.33 -55.26 -10.03
CA GLU A 602 19.23 -56.72 -9.91
C GLU A 602 19.81 -57.27 -8.60
N GLU A 603 20.90 -56.70 -8.08
CA GLU A 603 21.43 -57.01 -6.74
C GLU A 603 20.49 -56.53 -5.63
N GLU A 604 19.88 -55.35 -5.80
CA GLU A 604 18.88 -54.80 -4.87
C GLU A 604 17.60 -55.63 -4.87
N ARG A 605 17.13 -56.10 -6.05
CA ARG A 605 16.00 -57.04 -6.14
C ARG A 605 16.28 -58.35 -5.42
N LYS A 606 17.48 -58.93 -5.59
CA LYS A 606 17.88 -60.17 -4.88
C LYS A 606 18.02 -59.96 -3.36
N ARG A 607 18.54 -58.81 -2.92
CA ARG A 607 18.59 -58.43 -1.49
C ARG A 607 17.20 -58.23 -0.88
N LEU A 608 16.29 -57.60 -1.62
CA LEU A 608 14.90 -57.41 -1.21
C LEU A 608 14.15 -58.74 -1.12
N GLU A 609 14.33 -59.65 -2.09
CA GLU A 609 13.76 -61.00 -2.04
C GLU A 609 14.31 -61.85 -0.88
N GLU A 610 15.60 -61.72 -0.55
CA GLU A 610 16.21 -62.39 0.61
C GLU A 610 15.76 -61.78 1.94
N GLN A 611 15.59 -60.45 2.00
CA GLN A 611 14.99 -59.76 3.14
C GLN A 611 13.53 -60.15 3.32
N GLU A 612 12.74 -60.24 2.24
CA GLU A 612 11.34 -60.68 2.25
C GLU A 612 11.23 -62.11 2.77
N ARG A 613 12.10 -63.04 2.33
CA ARG A 613 12.16 -64.41 2.86
C ARG A 613 12.51 -64.46 4.35
N LYS A 614 13.51 -63.70 4.79
CA LYS A 614 13.89 -63.60 6.23
C LYS A 614 12.77 -62.96 7.06
N ARG A 615 12.03 -62.01 6.48
CA ARG A 615 10.87 -61.36 7.11
C ARG A 615 9.68 -62.32 7.22
N GLN A 616 9.41 -63.11 6.18
CA GLN A 616 8.37 -64.15 6.20
C GLN A 616 8.69 -65.28 7.19
N GLU A 617 9.97 -65.68 7.34
CA GLU A 617 10.42 -66.64 8.35
C GLU A 617 10.25 -66.09 9.78
N GLN A 618 10.67 -64.83 10.02
CA GLN A 618 10.46 -64.15 11.32
C GLN A 618 8.98 -63.89 11.63
N GLU A 619 8.17 -63.60 10.62
CA GLU A 619 6.72 -63.46 10.74
C GLU A 619 6.07 -64.80 11.09
N ARG A 620 6.54 -65.93 10.53
CA ARG A 620 6.05 -67.27 10.89
C ARG A 620 6.37 -67.64 12.34
N ILE A 621 7.58 -67.33 12.82
CA ILE A 621 7.99 -67.53 14.21
C ILE A 621 7.19 -66.63 15.15
N ARG A 622 6.97 -65.35 14.80
CA ARG A 622 6.07 -64.45 15.54
C ARG A 622 4.65 -64.96 15.58
N GLN A 623 4.11 -65.47 14.47
CA GLN A 623 2.74 -65.98 14.41
C GLN A 623 2.56 -67.26 15.26
N GLU A 624 3.60 -68.07 15.45
CA GLU A 624 3.57 -69.22 16.39
C GLU A 624 3.70 -68.79 17.86
N GLU A 625 4.56 -67.82 18.18
CA GLU A 625 4.64 -67.23 19.53
C GLU A 625 3.39 -66.43 19.91
N GLU A 626 2.79 -65.75 18.93
CA GLU A 626 1.57 -64.97 19.06
C GLU A 626 0.35 -65.87 19.15
N LYS A 627 0.31 -67.03 18.47
CA LYS A 627 -0.72 -68.06 18.73
C LYS A 627 -0.65 -68.64 20.15
N LYS A 628 0.56 -68.88 20.68
CA LYS A 628 0.73 -69.31 22.09
C LYS A 628 0.31 -68.23 23.09
N ARG A 629 0.63 -66.96 22.82
CA ARG A 629 0.14 -65.82 23.63
C ARG A 629 -1.37 -65.62 23.51
N GLN A 630 -1.93 -65.76 22.30
CA GLN A 630 -3.37 -65.64 22.04
C GLN A 630 -4.18 -66.75 22.72
N GLU A 631 -3.64 -67.95 22.93
CA GLU A 631 -4.31 -69.03 23.67
C GLU A 631 -4.34 -68.75 25.20
N GLU A 632 -3.27 -68.19 25.77
CA GLU A 632 -3.22 -67.74 27.17
C GLU A 632 -4.04 -66.46 27.41
N GLU A 633 -4.05 -65.56 26.42
CA GLU A 633 -4.81 -64.31 26.42
C GLU A 633 -6.29 -64.58 26.16
N ARG A 634 -6.69 -65.63 25.41
CA ARG A 634 -8.08 -66.08 25.27
C ARG A 634 -8.67 -66.56 26.60
N LYS A 635 -7.88 -67.28 27.42
CA LYS A 635 -8.30 -67.72 28.76
C LYS A 635 -8.44 -66.55 29.74
N ARG A 636 -7.58 -65.52 29.66
CA ARG A 636 -7.72 -64.26 30.41
C ARG A 636 -8.82 -63.35 29.85
N SER A 637 -9.06 -63.41 28.55
CA SER A 637 -10.09 -62.66 27.82
C SER A 637 -11.48 -63.16 28.16
N GLU A 638 -11.70 -64.47 28.30
CA GLU A 638 -13.02 -65.03 28.70
C GLU A 638 -13.40 -64.63 30.14
N GLU A 639 -12.41 -64.49 31.04
CA GLU A 639 -12.62 -64.01 32.42
C GLU A 639 -12.76 -62.47 32.48
N GLN A 640 -12.03 -61.73 31.65
CA GLN A 640 -12.21 -60.28 31.47
C GLN A 640 -13.51 -59.93 30.73
N GLU A 641 -13.99 -60.75 29.81
CA GLU A 641 -15.22 -60.56 29.04
C GLU A 641 -16.44 -60.70 29.95
N ARG A 642 -16.41 -61.63 30.92
CA ARG A 642 -17.44 -61.71 31.97
C ARG A 642 -17.44 -60.48 32.90
N LYS A 643 -16.28 -59.93 33.23
CA LYS A 643 -16.17 -58.65 33.98
C LYS A 643 -16.57 -57.44 33.14
N ARG A 644 -16.22 -57.41 31.85
CA ARG A 644 -16.60 -56.37 30.90
C ARG A 644 -18.10 -56.37 30.64
N GLN A 645 -18.76 -57.52 30.49
CA GLN A 645 -20.21 -57.58 30.29
C GLN A 645 -21.00 -57.05 31.50
N GLU A 646 -20.49 -57.25 32.73
CA GLU A 646 -21.06 -56.68 33.95
C GLU A 646 -20.77 -55.16 34.06
N GLU A 647 -19.54 -54.71 33.75
CA GLU A 647 -19.16 -53.29 33.71
C GLU A 647 -19.84 -52.52 32.56
N GLU A 648 -20.11 -53.17 31.43
CA GLU A 648 -20.84 -52.65 30.27
C GLU A 648 -22.31 -52.49 30.61
N ARG A 649 -22.92 -53.44 31.35
CA ARG A 649 -24.29 -53.32 31.86
C ARG A 649 -24.42 -52.18 32.88
N ILE A 650 -23.46 -52.05 33.80
CA ILE A 650 -23.39 -50.92 34.76
C ILE A 650 -23.12 -49.59 34.03
N ARG A 651 -22.25 -49.58 33.00
CA ARG A 651 -22.04 -48.42 32.13
C ARG A 651 -23.29 -48.04 31.36
N GLN A 652 -24.02 -49.00 30.81
CA GLN A 652 -25.26 -48.76 30.06
C GLN A 652 -26.36 -48.21 30.97
N GLU A 653 -26.49 -48.69 32.21
CA GLU A 653 -27.41 -48.11 33.21
C GLU A 653 -26.97 -46.71 33.68
N GLN A 654 -25.67 -46.49 33.91
CA GLN A 654 -25.14 -45.16 34.26
C GLN A 654 -25.19 -44.17 33.09
N GLU A 655 -25.07 -44.66 31.86
CA GLU A 655 -25.19 -43.89 30.63
C GLU A 655 -26.65 -43.54 30.36
N GLN A 656 -27.59 -44.47 30.54
CA GLN A 656 -29.03 -44.16 30.49
C GLN A 656 -29.44 -43.14 31.56
N LYS A 657 -28.92 -43.26 32.78
CA LYS A 657 -29.18 -42.30 33.85
C LYS A 657 -28.54 -40.93 33.58
N ARG A 658 -27.32 -40.89 33.03
CA ARG A 658 -26.67 -39.65 32.55
C ARG A 658 -27.43 -39.02 31.39
N GLN A 659 -27.88 -39.80 30.42
CA GLN A 659 -28.67 -39.32 29.29
C GLN A 659 -30.02 -38.77 29.75
N GLU A 660 -30.63 -39.37 30.77
CA GLU A 660 -31.88 -38.87 31.36
C GLU A 660 -31.68 -37.61 32.23
N ASP A 661 -30.61 -37.52 33.01
CA ASP A 661 -30.27 -36.32 33.78
C ASP A 661 -29.83 -35.16 32.87
N GLU A 662 -29.08 -35.47 31.81
CA GLU A 662 -28.73 -34.52 30.75
C GLU A 662 -29.97 -34.07 29.98
N ARG A 663 -30.92 -34.97 29.68
CA ARG A 663 -32.24 -34.63 29.11
C ARG A 663 -33.01 -33.65 30.01
N LYS A 664 -33.10 -33.91 31.32
CA LYS A 664 -33.80 -33.02 32.27
C LYS A 664 -33.11 -31.67 32.41
N ARG A 665 -31.77 -31.63 32.36
CA ARG A 665 -31.00 -30.38 32.35
C ARG A 665 -31.24 -29.59 31.05
N GLN A 666 -31.22 -30.27 29.91
CA GLN A 666 -31.45 -29.68 28.60
C GLN A 666 -32.90 -29.17 28.45
N GLU A 667 -33.91 -29.87 28.97
CA GLU A 667 -35.29 -29.36 29.02
C GLU A 667 -35.43 -28.07 29.87
N ARG A 668 -34.68 -27.97 30.97
CA ARG A 668 -34.63 -26.75 31.80
C ARG A 668 -33.91 -25.60 31.08
N GLU A 669 -32.86 -25.90 30.32
CA GLU A 669 -32.17 -24.92 29.48
C GLU A 669 -33.04 -24.49 28.27
N TRP A 670 -33.82 -25.40 27.68
CA TRP A 670 -34.80 -25.12 26.63
C TRP A 670 -35.85 -24.11 27.07
N LYS A 671 -36.49 -24.31 28.24
CA LYS A 671 -37.48 -23.34 28.74
C LYS A 671 -36.90 -21.93 28.88
N LYS A 672 -35.63 -21.83 29.32
CA LYS A 672 -34.92 -20.55 29.40
C LYS A 672 -34.60 -19.97 28.01
N HIS A 673 -34.23 -20.82 27.05
CA HIS A 673 -33.94 -20.42 25.68
C HIS A 673 -35.19 -19.98 24.91
N GLU A 674 -36.31 -20.67 25.08
CA GLU A 674 -37.61 -20.34 24.50
C GLU A 674 -38.10 -18.97 25.01
N GLU A 675 -37.97 -18.70 26.31
CA GLU A 675 -38.23 -17.37 26.87
C GLU A 675 -37.27 -16.30 26.32
N LYS A 676 -35.98 -16.64 26.12
CA LYS A 676 -35.00 -15.72 25.53
C LYS A 676 -35.33 -15.39 24.07
N ILE A 677 -35.72 -16.38 23.26
CA ILE A 677 -36.17 -16.18 21.88
C ILE A 677 -37.42 -15.29 21.87
N LYS A 678 -38.43 -15.58 22.69
CA LYS A 678 -39.63 -14.73 22.80
C LYS A 678 -39.27 -13.29 23.15
N ARG A 679 -38.36 -13.07 24.12
CA ARG A 679 -37.87 -11.73 24.48
C ARG A 679 -37.12 -11.03 23.34
N LEU A 680 -36.30 -11.75 22.57
CA LEU A 680 -35.59 -11.20 21.40
C LEU A 680 -36.58 -10.83 20.30
N GLN A 681 -37.55 -11.71 20.01
CA GLN A 681 -38.62 -11.46 19.05
C GLN A 681 -39.46 -10.25 19.46
N GLU A 682 -39.80 -10.09 20.74
CA GLU A 682 -40.50 -8.90 21.25
C GLU A 682 -39.65 -7.62 21.13
N LYS A 683 -38.36 -7.68 21.45
CA LYS A 683 -37.43 -6.54 21.27
C LYS A 683 -37.35 -6.12 19.81
N ILE A 684 -37.26 -7.07 18.89
CA ILE A 684 -37.21 -6.82 17.44
C ILE A 684 -38.55 -6.27 16.95
N LYS A 685 -39.68 -6.85 17.39
CA LYS A 685 -41.02 -6.33 17.08
C LYS A 685 -41.14 -4.86 17.49
N LYS A 686 -40.68 -4.51 18.70
CA LYS A 686 -40.68 -3.11 19.17
C LYS A 686 -39.72 -2.18 18.40
N ALA A 687 -38.63 -2.72 17.85
CA ALA A 687 -37.58 -1.92 17.19
C ALA A 687 -37.78 -1.74 15.68
N TYR A 688 -38.45 -2.67 14.99
CA TYR A 688 -38.47 -2.74 13.52
C TYR A 688 -39.86 -2.79 12.88
N VAL A 689 -40.92 -2.94 13.67
CA VAL A 689 -42.31 -3.03 13.16
C VAL A 689 -42.97 -1.67 13.28
N ARG A 690 -43.50 -1.15 12.17
CA ARG A 690 -44.23 0.12 12.20
C ARG A 690 -45.53 -0.03 13.00
N PRO A 691 -46.02 1.03 13.68
CA PRO A 691 -47.33 0.98 14.33
C PRO A 691 -48.42 0.56 13.31
N GLY A 692 -49.05 -0.59 13.54
CA GLY A 692 -50.10 -1.16 12.67
C GLY A 692 -49.69 -2.36 11.79
N GLU A 693 -48.41 -2.72 11.74
CA GLU A 693 -47.92 -3.89 10.97
C GLU A 693 -47.89 -5.15 11.86
N THR A 694 -48.45 -6.28 11.40
CA THR A 694 -48.47 -7.54 12.17
C THR A 694 -47.47 -8.52 11.58
N ILE A 695 -46.42 -8.87 12.32
CA ILE A 695 -45.45 -9.91 11.92
C ILE A 695 -45.72 -11.21 12.70
N GLU A 696 -46.11 -12.26 11.98
CA GLU A 696 -46.07 -13.65 12.45
C GLU A 696 -44.70 -14.26 12.12
N LEU A 697 -43.90 -14.56 13.16
CA LEU A 697 -42.63 -15.26 13.00
C LEU A 697 -42.88 -16.76 13.02
N VAL A 698 -42.28 -17.49 12.08
CA VAL A 698 -42.34 -18.96 12.05
C VAL A 698 -41.71 -19.54 13.32
N THR A 699 -42.44 -20.39 14.04
CA THR A 699 -41.92 -21.10 15.21
C THR A 699 -41.00 -22.23 14.78
N LEU A 700 -39.68 -21.96 14.73
CA LEU A 700 -38.67 -23.01 14.59
C LEU A 700 -38.58 -23.77 15.92
N LYS A 701 -39.12 -24.99 15.96
CA LYS A 701 -38.96 -25.88 17.12
C LYS A 701 -37.51 -26.38 17.16
N GLN A 702 -36.89 -26.39 18.33
CA GLN A 702 -35.65 -27.14 18.53
C GLN A 702 -36.04 -28.61 18.67
N SER A 703 -35.89 -29.40 17.61
CA SER A 703 -36.08 -30.84 17.76
C SER A 703 -34.80 -31.42 18.37
N TYR A 704 -34.88 -31.83 19.64
CA TYR A 704 -34.08 -32.97 20.06
C TYR A 704 -34.38 -34.11 19.11
N ILE A 705 -33.37 -34.93 18.79
CA ILE A 705 -33.60 -36.21 18.11
C ILE A 705 -34.52 -36.99 19.06
N LYS A 706 -35.84 -36.85 18.88
CA LYS A 706 -36.79 -37.81 19.44
C LYS A 706 -36.43 -39.12 18.75
N ASN A 707 -36.59 -40.24 19.45
CA ASN A 707 -36.79 -41.53 18.79
C ASN A 707 -38.11 -41.44 18.01
N ASP A 708 -38.13 -40.64 16.95
CA ASP A 708 -39.13 -40.64 15.90
C ASP A 708 -38.48 -41.24 14.66
N ASP A 709 -39.29 -41.80 13.76
CA ASP A 709 -38.80 -42.45 12.54
C ASP A 709 -38.32 -41.42 11.48
N SER A 710 -37.92 -40.19 11.86
CA SER A 710 -37.47 -39.16 10.91
C SER A 710 -36.01 -39.35 10.50
N VAL A 711 -35.67 -38.91 9.28
CA VAL A 711 -34.28 -38.83 8.81
C VAL A 711 -33.77 -37.42 9.01
N TYR A 712 -32.65 -37.26 9.71
CA TYR A 712 -32.01 -35.97 9.95
C TYR A 712 -30.92 -35.71 8.93
N ILE A 713 -30.94 -34.56 8.27
CA ILE A 713 -29.94 -34.13 7.29
C ILE A 713 -29.54 -32.68 7.53
N TYR A 714 -28.27 -32.35 7.30
CA TYR A 714 -27.71 -31.03 7.58
C TYR A 714 -27.04 -30.35 6.38
N GLY A 715 -26.77 -31.11 5.32
CA GLY A 715 -26.10 -30.62 4.12
C GLY A 715 -26.49 -31.44 2.90
N ASP A 716 -26.28 -30.85 1.73
CA ASP A 716 -26.47 -31.42 0.39
C ASP A 716 -25.25 -32.20 -0.12
N ASN A 717 -24.15 -32.15 0.64
CA ASN A 717 -22.94 -32.93 0.41
C ASN A 717 -22.37 -33.46 1.73
N GLU A 718 -21.46 -34.44 1.61
CA GLU A 718 -20.85 -35.11 2.76
C GLU A 718 -20.05 -34.15 3.65
N GLU A 719 -19.33 -33.19 3.06
CA GLU A 719 -18.50 -32.22 3.80
C GLU A 719 -19.36 -31.34 4.72
N LEU A 720 -20.39 -30.69 4.18
CA LEU A 720 -21.31 -29.84 4.94
C LEU A 720 -22.13 -30.65 5.95
N HIS A 721 -22.58 -31.84 5.57
CA HIS A 721 -23.32 -32.71 6.47
C HIS A 721 -22.47 -33.07 7.70
N ASN A 722 -21.26 -33.60 7.47
CA ASN A 722 -20.36 -34.01 8.54
C ASN A 722 -19.93 -32.80 9.39
N ARG A 723 -19.76 -31.62 8.77
CA ARG A 723 -19.42 -30.36 9.45
C ARG A 723 -20.45 -29.99 10.53
N ILE A 724 -21.74 -30.21 10.27
CA ILE A 724 -22.83 -29.82 11.18
C ILE A 724 -23.23 -30.99 12.10
N SER A 725 -23.30 -32.21 11.57
CA SER A 725 -23.67 -33.41 12.35
C SER A 725 -22.60 -33.78 13.39
N SER A 726 -21.34 -33.41 13.14
CA SER A 726 -20.16 -33.88 13.88
C SER A 726 -19.99 -35.40 13.85
N ARG A 727 -20.61 -36.09 12.86
CA ARG A 727 -20.49 -37.53 12.60
C ARG A 727 -19.84 -37.72 11.24
N LYS A 728 -18.79 -38.54 11.16
CA LYS A 728 -18.14 -38.88 9.87
C LYS A 728 -18.81 -40.13 9.29
N GLY A 729 -19.12 -40.11 8.00
CA GLY A 729 -19.50 -41.29 7.22
C GLY A 729 -20.98 -41.72 7.30
N ASP A 730 -21.84 -41.00 8.03
CA ASP A 730 -23.27 -41.31 8.08
C ASP A 730 -24.07 -40.71 6.91
N PHE A 731 -23.49 -39.79 6.14
CA PHE A 731 -24.13 -39.17 4.98
C PHE A 731 -24.68 -40.20 3.99
N LYS A 732 -23.86 -41.16 3.52
CA LYS A 732 -24.29 -42.21 2.58
C LYS A 732 -25.47 -43.04 3.11
N LYS A 733 -25.45 -43.37 4.41
CA LYS A 733 -26.52 -44.10 5.09
C LYS A 733 -27.82 -43.28 5.11
N ILE A 734 -27.71 -41.98 5.38
CA ILE A 734 -28.83 -41.03 5.37
C ILE A 734 -29.42 -40.90 3.96
N ILE A 735 -28.58 -40.77 2.92
CA ILE A 735 -29.04 -40.73 1.52
C ILE A 735 -29.79 -42.01 1.14
N SER A 736 -29.28 -43.18 1.53
CA SER A 736 -29.95 -44.46 1.28
C SER A 736 -31.33 -44.53 1.95
N LYS A 737 -31.45 -44.06 3.20
CA LYS A 737 -32.72 -43.97 3.92
C LYS A 737 -33.73 -43.01 3.29
N ILE A 738 -33.25 -41.89 2.72
CA ILE A 738 -34.14 -40.94 2.02
C ILE A 738 -34.65 -41.57 0.72
N LYS A 739 -33.78 -42.23 -0.05
CA LYS A 739 -34.15 -42.89 -1.32
C LYS A 739 -35.10 -44.08 -1.13
N SER A 740 -34.98 -44.83 -0.04
CA SER A 740 -35.82 -46.01 0.21
C SER A 740 -37.26 -45.66 0.59
N GLY A 741 -37.55 -44.41 0.95
CA GLY A 741 -38.90 -43.96 1.32
C GLY A 741 -39.47 -44.55 2.61
N ILE A 742 -38.68 -45.36 3.33
CA ILE A 742 -39.07 -46.09 4.56
C ILE A 742 -39.46 -45.13 5.70
N ASN A 743 -38.93 -43.91 5.71
CA ASN A 743 -39.13 -42.94 6.78
C ASN A 743 -40.25 -41.93 6.48
N LYS A 744 -41.06 -41.60 7.49
CA LYS A 744 -42.24 -40.73 7.35
C LYS A 744 -41.89 -39.25 7.19
N ASN A 745 -40.77 -38.74 7.72
CA ASN A 745 -40.37 -37.32 7.64
C ASN A 745 -38.84 -37.15 7.50
N ILE A 746 -38.41 -36.09 6.80
CA ILE A 746 -37.03 -35.60 6.66
C ILE A 746 -36.92 -34.29 7.44
N LYS A 747 -35.95 -34.21 8.33
CA LYS A 747 -35.69 -33.04 9.17
C LYS A 747 -34.37 -32.39 8.77
N ILE A 748 -34.45 -31.17 8.25
CA ILE A 748 -33.29 -30.35 7.87
C ILE A 748 -32.87 -29.51 9.08
N GLY A 749 -31.69 -29.81 9.62
CA GLY A 749 -31.15 -29.08 10.78
C GLY A 749 -30.45 -27.79 10.36
N ILE A 750 -30.97 -26.65 10.83
CA ILE A 750 -30.44 -25.32 10.53
C ILE A 750 -29.32 -24.96 11.52
N SER A 751 -28.20 -24.46 10.99
CA SER A 751 -27.05 -23.99 11.74
C SER A 751 -26.44 -22.71 11.16
N ARG A 752 -25.46 -22.12 11.87
CA ARG A 752 -24.65 -21.01 11.33
C ARG A 752 -23.91 -21.35 10.03
N PHE A 753 -23.75 -22.63 9.67
CA PHE A 753 -22.99 -23.06 8.49
C PHE A 753 -23.85 -23.39 7.26
N ASN A 754 -25.18 -23.40 7.36
CA ASN A 754 -26.06 -23.76 6.24
C ASN A 754 -27.32 -22.89 6.09
N PHE A 755 -27.60 -21.96 7.01
CA PHE A 755 -28.84 -21.16 7.00
C PHE A 755 -29.07 -20.38 5.70
N PHE A 756 -28.02 -20.10 4.93
CA PHE A 756 -28.07 -19.37 3.66
C PHE A 756 -28.43 -20.24 2.45
N LYS A 757 -28.34 -21.57 2.56
CA LYS A 757 -28.55 -22.52 1.43
C LYS A 757 -29.58 -23.62 1.73
N LEU A 758 -30.54 -23.33 2.59
CA LEU A 758 -31.60 -24.27 2.97
C LEU A 758 -32.47 -24.71 1.77
N ASN A 759 -32.68 -23.81 0.81
CA ASN A 759 -33.31 -24.10 -0.48
C ASN A 759 -32.58 -25.20 -1.25
N GLU A 760 -31.25 -25.15 -1.35
CA GLU A 760 -30.43 -26.17 -2.02
C GLU A 760 -30.50 -27.52 -1.31
N ILE A 761 -30.47 -27.53 0.03
CA ILE A 761 -30.57 -28.76 0.82
C ILE A 761 -31.96 -29.39 0.66
N ALA A 762 -33.02 -28.58 0.73
CA ALA A 762 -34.39 -29.05 0.52
C ALA A 762 -34.62 -29.54 -0.92
N GLN A 763 -34.07 -28.83 -1.91
CA GLN A 763 -34.07 -29.23 -3.32
C GLN A 763 -33.37 -30.59 -3.51
N PHE A 764 -32.20 -30.77 -2.88
CA PHE A 764 -31.47 -32.03 -2.90
C PHE A 764 -32.29 -33.16 -2.28
N CYS A 765 -32.86 -32.97 -1.09
CA CYS A 765 -33.75 -33.97 -0.47
C CYS A 765 -34.94 -34.33 -1.36
N SER A 766 -35.60 -33.34 -1.96
CA SER A 766 -36.74 -33.56 -2.87
C SER A 766 -36.32 -34.39 -4.10
N SER A 767 -35.16 -34.10 -4.67
CA SER A 767 -34.62 -34.87 -5.81
C SER A 767 -34.36 -36.34 -5.46
N LEU A 768 -33.89 -36.63 -4.25
CA LEU A 768 -33.64 -37.99 -3.78
C LEU A 768 -34.93 -38.78 -3.56
N MET A 769 -36.04 -38.10 -3.28
CA MET A 769 -37.38 -38.67 -3.18
C MET A 769 -38.05 -38.87 -4.55
N GLY A 770 -37.36 -38.53 -5.65
CA GLY A 770 -37.93 -38.57 -7.00
C GLY A 770 -38.96 -37.49 -7.28
N ARG A 771 -38.98 -36.40 -6.49
CA ARG A 771 -39.95 -35.30 -6.63
C ARG A 771 -39.34 -34.13 -7.40
N ARG A 772 -40.19 -33.39 -8.12
CA ARG A 772 -39.84 -32.14 -8.82
C ARG A 772 -40.37 -30.94 -8.06
N LEU A 773 -39.69 -30.59 -6.96
CA LEU A 773 -39.85 -29.29 -6.30
C LEU A 773 -38.85 -28.32 -6.95
N ASP A 774 -39.19 -27.06 -7.24
CA ASP A 774 -38.20 -26.05 -7.68
C ASP A 774 -38.08 -24.93 -6.64
N LEU A 775 -36.98 -24.98 -5.89
CA LEU A 775 -36.65 -24.00 -4.84
C LEU A 775 -35.53 -23.04 -5.26
N ARG A 776 -35.05 -23.10 -6.50
CA ARG A 776 -33.88 -22.31 -6.94
C ARG A 776 -34.13 -20.80 -6.87
N SER A 777 -35.37 -20.36 -7.05
CA SER A 777 -35.74 -18.94 -6.93
C SER A 777 -35.95 -18.48 -5.49
N VAL A 778 -35.97 -19.39 -4.51
CA VAL A 778 -36.13 -19.06 -3.10
C VAL A 778 -34.73 -18.98 -2.49
N ALA A 779 -34.20 -17.77 -2.34
CA ALA A 779 -32.88 -17.54 -1.76
C ALA A 779 -32.98 -16.56 -0.59
N LEU A 780 -32.11 -16.74 0.41
CA LEU A 780 -31.98 -15.76 1.47
C LEU A 780 -31.43 -14.44 0.88
N ASN A 781 -32.19 -13.36 0.98
CA ASN A 781 -31.67 -12.02 0.72
C ASN A 781 -31.10 -11.43 2.03
N PRO A 782 -29.77 -11.32 2.19
CA PRO A 782 -29.19 -10.78 3.42
C PRO A 782 -29.34 -9.26 3.53
N LEU A 783 -29.65 -8.54 2.45
CA LEU A 783 -29.69 -7.08 2.41
C LEU A 783 -31.13 -6.53 2.43
N PRO A 784 -31.38 -5.37 3.07
CA PRO A 784 -30.45 -4.65 3.95
C PRO A 784 -30.17 -5.46 5.22
N LEU A 785 -28.93 -5.45 5.71
CA LEU A 785 -28.49 -6.27 6.83
C LEU A 785 -29.25 -5.95 8.13
N LYS A 786 -29.73 -4.71 8.27
CA LYS A 786 -30.59 -4.28 9.37
C LYS A 786 -31.87 -5.13 9.50
N ARG A 787 -32.30 -5.78 8.40
CA ARG A 787 -33.42 -6.72 8.36
C ARG A 787 -33.01 -8.19 8.26
N LEU A 788 -31.73 -8.54 8.29
CA LEU A 788 -31.24 -9.91 8.09
C LEU A 788 -31.99 -10.94 8.97
N TYR A 789 -32.22 -10.61 10.23
CA TYR A 789 -32.98 -11.47 11.15
C TYR A 789 -34.40 -11.75 10.64
N LEU A 790 -35.12 -10.72 10.18
CA LEU A 790 -36.48 -10.86 9.64
C LEU A 790 -36.45 -11.57 8.28
N ASN A 791 -35.54 -11.19 7.40
CA ASN A 791 -35.36 -11.80 6.08
C ASN A 791 -35.09 -13.31 6.18
N PHE A 792 -34.42 -13.76 7.23
CA PHE A 792 -34.24 -15.19 7.50
C PHE A 792 -35.56 -15.90 7.82
N PHE A 793 -36.45 -15.31 8.61
CA PHE A 793 -37.78 -15.91 8.86
C PHE A 793 -38.69 -15.84 7.64
N ASP A 794 -38.62 -14.75 6.86
CA ASP A 794 -39.34 -14.63 5.59
C ASP A 794 -38.87 -15.72 4.60
N TYR A 795 -37.56 -15.97 4.55
CA TYR A 795 -36.97 -17.05 3.77
C TYR A 795 -37.49 -18.43 4.19
N ILE A 796 -37.53 -18.74 5.50
CA ILE A 796 -38.11 -20.00 6.01
C ILE A 796 -39.60 -20.10 5.69
N LYS A 797 -40.35 -19.00 5.83
CA LYS A 797 -41.80 -18.96 5.53
C LYS A 797 -42.07 -19.29 4.07
N GLU A 798 -41.33 -18.67 3.15
CA GLU A 798 -41.43 -18.94 1.71
C GLU A 798 -41.03 -20.39 1.38
N LEU A 799 -39.96 -20.91 1.99
CA LEU A 799 -39.58 -22.31 1.82
C LEU A 799 -40.69 -23.27 2.26
N ASN A 800 -41.27 -23.06 3.45
CA ASN A 800 -42.38 -23.88 3.94
C ASN A 800 -43.62 -23.77 3.04
N ALA A 801 -43.92 -22.58 2.52
CA ALA A 801 -45.04 -22.38 1.61
C ALA A 801 -44.87 -23.17 0.29
N ARG A 802 -43.64 -23.21 -0.26
CA ARG A 802 -43.36 -23.96 -1.50
C ARG A 802 -43.24 -25.47 -1.30
N ILE A 803 -42.68 -25.89 -0.16
CA ILE A 803 -42.58 -27.30 0.23
C ILE A 803 -43.99 -27.85 0.53
N GLY A 804 -44.87 -27.05 1.13
CA GLY A 804 -46.25 -27.45 1.43
C GLY A 804 -46.33 -28.55 2.49
N SER A 805 -47.22 -29.54 2.29
CA SER A 805 -47.37 -30.72 3.17
C SER A 805 -46.35 -31.83 2.90
N ASP A 806 -45.26 -31.52 2.19
CA ASP A 806 -44.18 -32.46 1.96
C ASP A 806 -43.55 -32.93 3.27
N ARG A 807 -42.92 -34.11 3.22
CA ARG A 807 -42.25 -34.75 4.35
C ARG A 807 -41.01 -33.97 4.84
N ILE A 808 -40.80 -32.71 4.48
CA ILE A 808 -39.59 -31.92 4.81
C ILE A 808 -39.93 -30.89 5.90
N GLU A 809 -39.24 -30.96 7.03
CA GLU A 809 -39.37 -30.02 8.14
C GLU A 809 -38.02 -29.38 8.48
N PHE A 810 -38.01 -28.09 8.82
CA PHE A 810 -36.82 -27.40 9.31
C PHE A 810 -36.83 -27.29 10.83
N PHE A 811 -35.68 -27.49 11.47
CA PHE A 811 -35.51 -27.29 12.90
C PHE A 811 -34.20 -26.59 13.23
N LEU A 812 -34.15 -25.86 14.35
CA LEU A 812 -32.93 -25.18 14.78
C LEU A 812 -31.97 -26.18 15.44
N LYS A 813 -30.79 -26.42 14.84
CA LYS A 813 -29.73 -27.28 15.39
C LYS A 813 -28.66 -26.50 16.16
N ASP A 814 -28.39 -25.26 15.75
CA ASP A 814 -27.41 -24.36 16.37
C ASP A 814 -28.09 -23.17 17.03
N GLU A 815 -28.19 -23.20 18.35
CA GLU A 815 -28.85 -22.16 19.15
C GLU A 815 -28.23 -20.77 18.98
N LYS A 816 -26.95 -20.70 18.60
CA LYS A 816 -26.24 -19.43 18.42
C LYS A 816 -26.57 -18.73 17.10
N LEU A 817 -27.26 -19.40 16.16
CA LEU A 817 -27.60 -18.80 14.87
C LEU A 817 -28.47 -17.57 15.04
N LEU A 818 -29.57 -17.66 15.79
CA LEU A 818 -30.50 -16.55 15.94
C LEU A 818 -29.85 -15.36 16.68
N ASP A 819 -29.02 -15.65 17.69
CA ASP A 819 -28.22 -14.64 18.39
C ASP A 819 -27.23 -13.95 17.42
N LEU A 820 -26.58 -14.70 16.52
CA LEU A 820 -25.69 -14.15 15.49
C LEU A 820 -26.43 -13.23 14.51
N LEU A 821 -27.55 -13.70 13.94
CA LEU A 821 -28.32 -12.93 12.97
C LEU A 821 -28.87 -11.65 13.61
N TYR A 822 -29.31 -11.72 14.86
CA TYR A 822 -29.75 -10.55 15.62
C TYR A 822 -28.60 -9.59 15.89
N ALA A 823 -27.44 -10.09 16.36
CA ALA A 823 -26.27 -9.26 16.63
C ALA A 823 -25.82 -8.50 15.38
N VAL A 824 -25.78 -9.16 14.22
CA VAL A 824 -25.48 -8.51 12.94
C VAL A 824 -26.55 -7.49 12.56
N SER A 825 -27.84 -7.85 12.64
CA SER A 825 -28.95 -6.95 12.27
C SER A 825 -28.99 -5.68 13.12
N SER A 826 -28.78 -5.83 14.44
CA SER A 826 -28.85 -4.73 15.41
C SER A 826 -27.72 -3.70 15.27
N GLN A 827 -26.60 -4.09 14.66
CA GLN A 827 -25.42 -3.25 14.49
C GLN A 827 -25.25 -2.74 13.06
N ALA A 828 -26.03 -3.28 12.13
CA ALA A 828 -26.02 -2.87 10.73
C ALA A 828 -26.59 -1.47 10.55
N ASN A 829 -25.87 -0.66 9.81
CA ASN A 829 -26.26 0.65 9.32
C ASN A 829 -25.69 0.84 7.90
N GLN A 830 -26.09 1.91 7.22
CA GLN A 830 -25.72 2.14 5.82
C GLN A 830 -24.20 2.19 5.54
N TYR A 831 -23.36 2.40 6.54
CA TYR A 831 -21.90 2.55 6.36
C TYR A 831 -21.11 1.26 6.58
N ASN A 832 -21.67 0.24 7.25
CA ASN A 832 -20.93 -0.96 7.66
C ASN A 832 -21.50 -2.27 7.12
N GLU A 833 -22.52 -2.24 6.26
CA GLU A 833 -23.18 -3.47 5.81
C GLU A 833 -22.21 -4.45 5.12
N ARG A 834 -21.35 -3.96 4.20
CA ARG A 834 -20.37 -4.82 3.50
C ARG A 834 -19.38 -5.46 4.48
N GLU A 835 -18.91 -4.69 5.46
CA GLU A 835 -17.98 -5.16 6.50
C GLU A 835 -18.63 -6.27 7.36
N LEU A 836 -19.84 -6.03 7.87
CA LEU A 836 -20.59 -7.00 8.64
C LEU A 836 -20.94 -8.26 7.83
N LEU A 837 -21.23 -8.11 6.54
CA LEU A 837 -21.57 -9.23 5.66
C LEU A 837 -20.35 -10.15 5.42
N ARG A 838 -19.14 -9.58 5.27
CA ARG A 838 -17.89 -10.37 5.23
C ARG A 838 -17.60 -11.05 6.57
N LEU A 839 -17.84 -10.38 7.71
CA LEU A 839 -17.69 -11.00 9.04
C LEU A 839 -18.68 -12.13 9.27
N LEU A 840 -19.94 -11.96 8.86
CA LEU A 840 -20.94 -13.02 8.86
C LEU A 840 -20.45 -14.19 8.01
N GLY A 841 -19.84 -13.91 6.85
CA GLY A 841 -19.23 -14.92 6.00
C GLY A 841 -18.07 -15.69 6.65
N VAL A 842 -17.17 -15.00 7.36
CA VAL A 842 -16.09 -15.63 8.14
C VAL A 842 -16.64 -16.57 9.22
N ILE A 843 -17.72 -16.17 9.91
CA ILE A 843 -18.35 -16.96 10.98
C ILE A 843 -19.08 -18.17 10.41
N SER A 844 -19.86 -17.95 9.35
CA SER A 844 -20.71 -18.95 8.69
C SER A 844 -19.99 -19.84 7.68
N GLU A 845 -18.72 -19.55 7.39
CA GLU A 845 -17.90 -20.31 6.42
C GLU A 845 -18.42 -20.22 4.98
N HIS A 846 -18.98 -19.07 4.62
CA HIS A 846 -19.55 -18.77 3.32
C HIS A 846 -19.19 -17.36 2.86
N ALA A 847 -19.08 -17.12 1.55
CA ALA A 847 -18.83 -15.79 1.01
C ALA A 847 -20.12 -15.21 0.43
N PHE A 848 -20.76 -14.30 1.17
CA PHE A 848 -21.98 -13.61 0.69
C PHE A 848 -21.69 -12.53 -0.35
N ILE A 849 -20.50 -11.93 -0.26
CA ILE A 849 -20.00 -10.90 -1.18
C ILE A 849 -18.54 -11.17 -1.51
N GLY A 850 -18.00 -10.40 -2.44
CA GLY A 850 -16.60 -10.39 -2.83
C GLY A 850 -15.67 -9.93 -1.71
N PRO A 851 -14.35 -10.07 -1.91
CA PRO A 851 -13.37 -9.54 -0.98
C PRO A 851 -13.52 -8.02 -0.83
N GLN A 852 -12.95 -7.48 0.25
CA GLN A 852 -12.82 -6.04 0.37
C GLN A 852 -11.88 -5.51 -0.71
N THR A 853 -10.73 -6.17 -0.84
CA THR A 853 -9.65 -5.76 -1.73
C THR A 853 -9.31 -6.90 -2.69
N ILE A 854 -9.31 -6.59 -4.00
CA ILE A 854 -8.68 -7.44 -5.01
C ILE A 854 -7.36 -6.80 -5.41
N VAL A 855 -6.31 -7.59 -5.40
CA VAL A 855 -4.99 -7.20 -5.85
C VAL A 855 -4.75 -7.85 -7.20
N LEU A 856 -4.44 -7.05 -8.22
CA LEU A 856 -4.20 -7.53 -9.57
C LEU A 856 -2.73 -7.33 -9.93
N ASP A 857 -2.03 -8.41 -10.27
CA ASP A 857 -0.72 -8.36 -10.91
C ASP A 857 -0.89 -8.26 -12.42
N THR A 858 -0.79 -7.05 -12.94
CA THR A 858 -1.15 -6.75 -14.34
C THR A 858 0.05 -6.80 -15.28
N TYR A 859 1.26 -6.52 -14.80
CA TYR A 859 2.47 -6.51 -15.61
C TYR A 859 3.73 -6.70 -14.77
N HIS A 860 4.54 -7.70 -15.10
CA HIS A 860 5.72 -8.09 -14.32
C HIS A 860 6.97 -7.24 -14.64
N ARG A 861 6.98 -6.46 -15.72
CA ARG A 861 8.16 -5.69 -16.12
C ARG A 861 8.36 -4.50 -15.19
N CYS A 862 9.60 -4.25 -14.78
CA CYS A 862 9.97 -3.08 -13.98
C CYS A 862 11.19 -2.37 -14.57
N ASN A 863 11.23 -1.04 -14.41
CA ASN A 863 12.38 -0.18 -14.77
C ASN A 863 13.34 0.05 -13.59
N ALA A 864 13.13 -0.62 -12.44
CA ALA A 864 13.98 -0.58 -11.26
C ALA A 864 14.51 -1.99 -10.91
N ASN A 865 15.57 -2.07 -10.11
CA ASN A 865 16.10 -3.33 -9.57
C ASN A 865 16.40 -3.24 -8.08
N CYS A 866 15.44 -2.76 -7.30
CA CYS A 866 15.60 -2.57 -5.87
C CYS A 866 16.18 -3.83 -5.20
N ILE A 867 17.23 -3.69 -4.40
CA ILE A 867 17.94 -4.81 -3.75
C ILE A 867 17.04 -5.66 -2.84
N HIS A 868 15.96 -5.07 -2.31
CA HIS A 868 14.96 -5.72 -1.46
C HIS A 868 13.74 -6.26 -2.23
N CYS A 869 13.67 -6.09 -3.55
CA CYS A 869 12.58 -6.63 -4.36
C CYS A 869 12.69 -8.16 -4.45
N TRP A 870 11.59 -8.89 -4.34
CA TRP A 870 11.62 -10.35 -4.50
C TRP A 870 11.79 -10.79 -5.95
N ILE A 871 11.47 -9.92 -6.91
CA ILE A 871 11.40 -10.26 -8.34
C ILE A 871 12.60 -9.69 -9.08
N HIS A 872 12.79 -8.36 -9.01
CA HIS A 872 13.78 -7.63 -9.80
C HIS A 872 15.08 -7.36 -9.05
N THR A 873 15.30 -7.96 -7.87
CA THR A 873 16.58 -7.83 -7.17
C THR A 873 17.73 -8.32 -8.06
N PRO A 874 18.91 -7.65 -8.08
CA PRO A 874 20.05 -8.08 -8.89
C PRO A 874 20.57 -9.47 -8.53
N ARG A 875 20.17 -9.99 -7.36
CA ARG A 875 20.57 -11.30 -6.84
C ARG A 875 19.69 -12.45 -7.32
N ARG A 876 18.57 -12.16 -8.00
CA ARG A 876 17.66 -13.16 -8.54
C ARG A 876 17.73 -13.12 -10.06
N LYS A 877 17.88 -14.28 -10.68
CA LYS A 877 17.76 -14.45 -12.14
C LYS A 877 16.38 -15.02 -12.44
N LEU A 878 15.62 -14.35 -13.30
CA LEU A 878 14.31 -14.79 -13.78
C LEU A 878 14.35 -14.95 -15.29
N SER A 879 13.51 -15.83 -15.84
CA SER A 879 13.41 -15.98 -17.29
C SER A 879 12.80 -14.73 -17.93
N PRO A 880 13.18 -14.40 -19.18
CA PRO A 880 12.55 -13.31 -19.91
C PRO A 880 11.03 -13.46 -20.06
N GLU A 881 10.49 -14.69 -20.16
CA GLU A 881 9.04 -14.87 -20.26
C GLU A 881 8.33 -14.44 -18.98
N LEU A 882 8.90 -14.75 -17.81
CA LEU A 882 8.30 -14.35 -16.53
C LEU A 882 8.38 -12.84 -16.30
N ILE A 883 9.49 -12.20 -16.69
CA ILE A 883 9.67 -10.73 -16.55
C ILE A 883 8.70 -9.96 -17.47
N ASN A 884 8.40 -10.51 -18.65
CA ASN A 884 7.51 -9.86 -19.62
C ASN A 884 6.05 -10.30 -19.50
N LEU A 885 5.71 -11.10 -18.47
CA LEU A 885 4.36 -11.59 -18.28
C LEU A 885 3.39 -10.44 -18.05
N LYS A 886 2.28 -10.45 -18.79
CA LYS A 886 1.30 -9.36 -18.85
C LYS A 886 -0.11 -9.93 -18.85
N MET A 887 -1.00 -9.35 -18.04
CA MET A 887 -2.39 -9.75 -17.98
C MET A 887 -3.13 -9.38 -19.28
N ASP A 888 -3.93 -10.32 -19.78
CA ASP A 888 -4.85 -10.03 -20.87
C ASP A 888 -5.90 -9.01 -20.43
N PHE A 889 -6.23 -8.07 -21.32
CA PHE A 889 -7.12 -6.98 -20.96
C PHE A 889 -8.59 -7.43 -20.86
N SER A 890 -9.00 -8.45 -21.63
CA SER A 890 -10.34 -9.03 -21.52
C SER A 890 -10.50 -9.76 -20.20
N LEU A 891 -9.46 -10.50 -19.79
CA LEU A 891 -9.41 -11.11 -18.45
C LEU A 891 -9.54 -10.06 -17.35
N TYR A 892 -8.79 -8.96 -17.44
CA TYR A 892 -8.90 -7.83 -16.50
C TYR A 892 -10.35 -7.31 -16.42
N LYS A 893 -10.98 -7.03 -17.57
CA LYS A 893 -12.35 -6.52 -17.64
C LYS A 893 -13.35 -7.47 -16.96
N ASN A 894 -13.28 -8.76 -17.28
CA ASN A 894 -14.14 -9.78 -16.69
C ASN A 894 -14.01 -9.84 -15.16
N ILE A 895 -12.77 -9.76 -14.64
CA ILE A 895 -12.51 -9.73 -13.19
C ILE A 895 -13.15 -8.48 -12.56
N VAL A 896 -12.99 -7.31 -13.18
CA VAL A 896 -13.55 -6.04 -12.67
C VAL A 896 -15.08 -6.07 -12.66
N ASP A 897 -15.70 -6.57 -13.73
CA ASP A 897 -17.17 -6.69 -13.83
C ASP A 897 -17.71 -7.60 -12.72
N ASP A 898 -17.09 -8.76 -12.51
CA ASP A 898 -17.44 -9.67 -11.42
C ASP A 898 -17.20 -9.05 -10.04
N ALA A 899 -16.08 -8.35 -9.87
CA ALA A 899 -15.74 -7.69 -8.60
C ALA A 899 -16.80 -6.66 -8.22
N ALA A 900 -17.26 -5.84 -9.18
CA ALA A 900 -18.33 -4.88 -8.99
C ALA A 900 -19.67 -5.58 -8.68
N GLY A 901 -20.02 -6.62 -9.43
CA GLY A 901 -21.23 -7.43 -9.19
C GLY A 901 -21.22 -8.17 -7.86
N LEU A 902 -20.03 -8.41 -7.29
CA LEU A 902 -19.82 -9.00 -5.98
C LEU A 902 -19.71 -7.98 -4.84
N LEU A 903 -19.93 -6.68 -5.08
CA LEU A 903 -19.81 -5.62 -4.07
C LEU A 903 -18.40 -5.54 -3.45
N CYS A 904 -17.36 -5.76 -4.25
CA CYS A 904 -15.98 -5.46 -3.83
C CYS A 904 -15.84 -3.95 -3.57
N ASP A 905 -14.90 -3.57 -2.69
CA ASP A 905 -14.72 -2.16 -2.33
C ASP A 905 -13.65 -1.49 -3.19
N GLU A 906 -12.55 -2.20 -3.46
CA GLU A 906 -11.40 -1.64 -4.15
C GLU A 906 -10.58 -2.67 -4.93
N ILE A 907 -9.91 -2.17 -5.96
CA ILE A 907 -8.88 -2.87 -6.72
C ILE A 907 -7.55 -2.17 -6.49
N ILE A 908 -6.53 -2.95 -6.11
CA ILE A 908 -5.14 -2.53 -6.09
C ILE A 908 -4.48 -3.06 -7.36
N ILE A 909 -4.09 -2.15 -8.25
CA ILE A 909 -3.21 -2.47 -9.37
C ILE A 909 -1.78 -2.42 -8.85
N GLN A 910 -1.18 -3.59 -8.71
CA GLN A 910 0.23 -3.72 -8.40
C GLN A 910 0.83 -4.76 -9.33
N GLY A 911 2.00 -5.25 -8.99
CA GLY A 911 2.50 -6.47 -9.57
C GLY A 911 3.90 -6.78 -9.13
N ASP A 912 4.40 -7.85 -9.70
CA ASP A 912 5.81 -8.15 -9.73
C ASP A 912 6.61 -7.08 -10.54
N GLY A 913 5.95 -6.10 -11.17
CA GLY A 913 6.53 -5.00 -11.97
C GLY A 913 6.07 -3.57 -11.63
N GLU A 914 6.21 -2.65 -12.60
CA GLU A 914 5.80 -1.24 -12.53
C GLU A 914 4.57 -0.97 -13.43
N PRO A 915 3.39 -0.70 -12.85
CA PRO A 915 2.16 -0.49 -13.62
C PRO A 915 2.25 0.61 -14.68
N LEU A 916 3.00 1.69 -14.43
CA LEU A 916 3.15 2.79 -15.39
C LEU A 916 3.92 2.42 -16.68
N LEU A 917 4.49 1.21 -16.76
CA LEU A 917 5.06 0.65 -18.00
C LEU A 917 3.99 0.02 -18.91
N ASP A 918 2.80 -0.30 -18.41
CA ASP A 918 1.70 -0.76 -19.28
C ASP A 918 1.01 0.46 -19.92
N ASN A 919 1.13 0.60 -21.24
CA ASN A 919 0.44 1.65 -22.00
C ASN A 919 -1.10 1.63 -21.83
N ARG A 920 -1.67 0.51 -21.36
CA ARG A 920 -3.11 0.36 -21.08
C ARG A 920 -3.49 0.73 -19.64
N PHE A 921 -2.53 1.07 -18.77
CA PHE A 921 -2.77 1.30 -17.35
C PHE A 921 -3.88 2.31 -17.07
N LEU A 922 -3.87 3.45 -17.76
CA LEU A 922 -4.89 4.49 -17.58
C LEU A 922 -6.29 4.03 -18.03
N GLU A 923 -6.35 3.15 -19.04
CA GLU A 923 -7.60 2.53 -19.50
C GLU A 923 -8.13 1.52 -18.48
N MET A 924 -7.24 0.72 -17.88
CA MET A 924 -7.58 -0.19 -16.78
C MET A 924 -8.19 0.58 -15.59
N VAL A 925 -7.52 1.66 -15.18
CA VAL A 925 -8.00 2.54 -14.10
C VAL A 925 -9.40 3.09 -14.41
N GLN A 926 -9.59 3.67 -15.59
CA GLN A 926 -10.90 4.21 -16.00
C GLN A 926 -11.97 3.11 -15.96
N TYR A 927 -11.67 1.93 -16.52
CA TYR A 927 -12.61 0.82 -16.59
C TYR A 927 -13.12 0.39 -15.21
N ALA A 928 -12.23 0.24 -14.23
CA ALA A 928 -12.59 -0.13 -12.86
C ALA A 928 -13.41 0.95 -12.15
N ARG A 929 -13.06 2.22 -12.33
CA ARG A 929 -13.82 3.34 -11.76
C ARG A 929 -15.22 3.47 -12.30
N ASP A 930 -15.41 3.24 -13.60
CA ASP A 930 -16.72 3.29 -14.24
C ASP A 930 -17.70 2.25 -13.66
N ARG A 931 -17.17 1.23 -12.97
CA ARG A 931 -17.94 0.19 -12.26
C ARG A 931 -18.07 0.45 -10.76
N GLY A 932 -17.72 1.65 -10.30
CA GLY A 932 -17.88 2.07 -8.91
C GLY A 932 -16.85 1.46 -7.94
N LEU A 933 -15.76 0.88 -8.45
CA LEU A 933 -14.68 0.37 -7.63
C LEU A 933 -13.67 1.47 -7.36
N LYS A 934 -13.16 1.53 -6.12
CA LYS A 934 -12.01 2.37 -5.81
C LYS A 934 -10.77 1.78 -6.46
N VAL A 935 -9.89 2.64 -6.96
CA VAL A 935 -8.64 2.21 -7.58
C VAL A 935 -7.46 2.78 -6.83
N ILE A 936 -6.60 1.88 -6.39
CA ILE A 936 -5.30 2.16 -5.78
C ILE A 936 -4.24 1.54 -6.68
N PHE A 937 -3.08 2.18 -6.82
CA PHE A 937 -1.95 1.52 -7.50
C PHE A 937 -0.61 1.83 -6.86
N PHE A 938 0.32 0.89 -7.01
CA PHE A 938 1.71 1.08 -6.61
C PHE A 938 2.54 1.61 -7.77
N THR A 939 3.50 2.49 -7.47
CA THR A 939 4.48 2.96 -8.46
C THR A 939 5.80 3.34 -7.80
N ASN A 940 6.90 3.26 -8.55
CA ASN A 940 8.19 3.85 -8.21
C ASN A 940 8.32 5.33 -8.66
N ALA A 941 7.29 5.86 -9.33
CA ALA A 941 7.18 7.24 -9.82
C ALA A 941 8.27 7.73 -10.79
N VAL A 942 9.19 6.86 -11.25
CA VAL A 942 10.23 7.22 -12.23
C VAL A 942 9.61 7.69 -13.56
N LEU A 943 8.46 7.10 -13.91
CA LEU A 943 7.70 7.39 -15.13
C LEU A 943 6.54 8.36 -14.92
N LEU A 944 6.37 8.93 -13.73
CA LEU A 944 5.31 9.90 -13.42
C LEU A 944 5.67 11.29 -13.97
N ASP A 945 5.74 11.40 -15.29
CA ASP A 945 5.90 12.68 -15.97
C ASP A 945 4.65 13.55 -15.86
N LYS A 946 4.76 14.82 -16.30
CA LYS A 946 3.67 15.80 -16.28
C LYS A 946 2.39 15.29 -16.96
N LYS A 947 2.50 14.63 -18.12
CA LYS A 947 1.35 14.14 -18.89
C LYS A 947 0.62 13.02 -18.15
N LYS A 948 1.36 12.08 -17.56
CA LYS A 948 0.75 11.02 -16.72
C LYS A 948 0.15 11.60 -15.45
N ALA A 949 0.82 12.55 -14.80
CA ALA A 949 0.32 13.24 -13.60
C ALA A 949 -1.00 13.99 -13.86
N GLU A 950 -1.11 14.69 -14.99
CA GLU A 950 -2.36 15.33 -15.44
C GLU A 950 -3.46 14.30 -15.63
N ARG A 951 -3.18 13.23 -16.40
CA ARG A 951 -4.18 12.21 -16.70
C ARG A 951 -4.63 11.43 -15.46
N ILE A 952 -3.71 11.11 -14.55
CA ILE A 952 -4.02 10.45 -13.27
C ILE A 952 -4.90 11.35 -12.38
N THR A 953 -4.62 12.65 -12.35
CA THR A 953 -5.43 13.63 -11.61
C THR A 953 -6.83 13.78 -12.21
N GLU A 954 -6.94 13.81 -13.54
CA GLU A 954 -8.23 13.86 -14.26
C GLU A 954 -9.11 12.63 -13.98
N LEU A 955 -8.50 11.45 -13.91
CA LEU A 955 -9.19 10.20 -13.55
C LEU A 955 -9.61 10.16 -12.07
N GLU A 956 -9.17 11.12 -11.26
CA GLU A 956 -9.44 11.22 -9.82
C GLU A 956 -9.15 9.93 -9.03
N ILE A 957 -8.13 9.15 -9.44
CA ILE A 957 -7.71 7.88 -8.80
C ILE A 957 -7.74 8.01 -7.27
N ASP A 958 -8.20 6.99 -6.54
CA ASP A 958 -8.41 7.13 -5.09
C ASP A 958 -7.10 7.35 -4.35
N GLU A 959 -6.12 6.45 -4.51
CA GLU A 959 -4.83 6.54 -3.83
C GLU A 959 -3.66 6.07 -4.72
N ILE A 960 -2.48 6.69 -4.55
CA ILE A 960 -1.22 6.31 -5.18
C ILE A 960 -0.24 5.90 -4.10
N TYR A 961 0.26 4.68 -4.16
CA TYR A 961 1.26 4.15 -3.23
C TYR A 961 2.64 4.24 -3.88
N CYS A 962 3.36 5.30 -3.57
CA CYS A 962 4.68 5.56 -4.13
C CYS A 962 5.77 4.90 -3.28
N SER A 963 6.50 3.94 -3.85
CA SER A 963 7.61 3.25 -3.18
C SER A 963 8.91 4.04 -3.32
N LEU A 964 9.40 4.65 -2.24
CA LEU A 964 10.67 5.39 -2.23
C LEU A 964 11.46 5.16 -0.93
N PRO A 965 12.05 3.97 -0.73
CA PRO A 965 12.65 3.55 0.54
C PRO A 965 14.04 4.17 0.81
N ALA A 966 14.20 5.47 0.57
CA ALA A 966 15.43 6.23 0.80
C ALA A 966 15.09 7.67 1.20
N GLY A 967 15.78 8.20 2.21
CA GLY A 967 15.72 9.61 2.57
C GLY A 967 16.74 10.46 1.81
N THR A 968 17.77 9.83 1.23
CA THR A 968 18.83 10.50 0.45
C THR A 968 19.04 9.86 -0.92
N ASP A 969 19.58 10.65 -1.85
CA ASP A 969 19.95 10.20 -3.20
C ASP A 969 21.05 9.12 -3.18
N LYS A 970 22.01 9.22 -2.25
CA LYS A 970 23.06 8.23 -2.01
C LYS A 970 22.46 6.88 -1.63
N THR A 971 21.57 6.86 -0.65
CA THR A 971 20.90 5.62 -0.21
C THR A 971 19.99 5.07 -1.30
N TYR A 972 19.30 5.93 -2.05
CA TYR A 972 18.50 5.52 -3.21
C TYR A 972 19.34 4.79 -4.27
N ALA A 973 20.49 5.34 -4.66
CA ALA A 973 21.39 4.72 -5.64
C ALA A 973 21.98 3.38 -5.16
N VAL A 974 22.23 3.23 -3.85
CA VAL A 974 22.65 1.95 -3.24
C VAL A 974 21.52 0.92 -3.29
N ILE A 975 20.29 1.35 -3.01
CA ILE A 975 19.12 0.46 -3.00
C ILE A 975 18.71 0.06 -4.42
N ASN A 976 18.87 0.94 -5.40
CA ASN A 976 18.44 0.75 -6.77
C ASN A 976 19.60 0.95 -7.73
N SER A 977 20.48 -0.06 -7.82
CA SER A 977 21.72 0.00 -8.61
C SER A 977 21.55 0.27 -10.12
N LYS A 978 20.35 0.12 -10.70
CA LYS A 978 20.02 0.51 -12.09
C LYS A 978 19.67 1.99 -12.24
N GLN A 979 19.44 2.70 -11.15
CA GLN A 979 19.03 4.10 -11.17
C GLN A 979 20.12 4.98 -10.57
N SER A 980 20.23 6.21 -11.06
CA SER A 980 21.23 7.16 -10.61
C SER A 980 20.68 8.05 -9.49
N LYS A 981 21.56 8.90 -8.92
CA LYS A 981 21.15 9.90 -7.93
C LYS A 981 20.19 10.94 -8.54
N GLU A 982 20.36 11.24 -9.83
CA GLU A 982 19.51 12.15 -10.59
C GLU A 982 18.07 11.61 -10.69
N THR A 983 17.90 10.28 -10.76
CA THR A 983 16.56 9.68 -10.72
C THR A 983 15.84 9.96 -9.41
N PHE A 984 16.53 9.97 -8.27
CA PHE A 984 15.93 10.32 -6.97
C PHE A 984 15.36 11.76 -7.01
N HIS A 985 16.17 12.72 -7.47
CA HIS A 985 15.75 14.11 -7.61
C HIS A 985 14.60 14.29 -8.62
N LYS A 986 14.62 13.51 -9.71
CA LYS A 986 13.52 13.48 -10.68
C LYS A 986 12.22 12.99 -10.05
N ILE A 987 12.26 11.90 -9.28
CA ILE A 987 11.08 11.35 -8.59
C ILE A 987 10.49 12.38 -7.64
N THR A 988 11.32 12.97 -6.77
CA THR A 988 10.86 13.93 -5.76
C THR A 988 10.29 15.19 -6.40
N HIS A 989 10.91 15.69 -7.47
CA HIS A 989 10.40 16.79 -8.27
C HIS A 989 9.04 16.46 -8.93
N ASN A 990 8.94 15.29 -9.57
CA ASN A 990 7.71 14.84 -10.23
C ASN A 990 6.55 14.70 -9.24
N LEU A 991 6.78 14.10 -8.08
CA LEU A 991 5.77 13.94 -7.04
C LEU A 991 5.30 15.29 -6.50
N LYS A 992 6.23 16.22 -6.25
CA LYS A 992 5.89 17.58 -5.80
C LYS A 992 5.08 18.35 -6.84
N ASN A 993 5.42 18.22 -8.12
CA ASN A 993 4.65 18.81 -9.21
C ASN A 993 3.26 18.18 -9.33
N PHE A 994 3.16 16.87 -9.12
CA PHE A 994 1.88 16.16 -9.10
C PHE A 994 0.96 16.67 -7.97
N ILE A 995 1.47 16.82 -6.74
CA ILE A 995 0.72 17.40 -5.62
C ILE A 995 0.31 18.85 -5.94
N SER A 996 1.25 19.67 -6.42
CA SER A 996 0.97 21.06 -6.79
C SER A 996 -0.11 21.18 -7.87
N LEU A 997 -0.10 20.25 -8.85
CA LEU A 997 -1.11 20.18 -9.90
C LEU A 997 -2.49 19.82 -9.34
N ARG A 998 -2.58 18.78 -8.51
CA ARG A 998 -3.82 18.36 -7.83
C ARG A 998 -4.42 19.52 -7.05
N ASP A 999 -3.61 20.20 -6.25
CA ASP A 999 -4.04 21.28 -5.38
C ASP A 999 -4.46 22.52 -6.18
N ARG A 1000 -3.73 22.87 -7.25
CA ARG A 1000 -4.11 23.94 -8.19
C ARG A 1000 -5.44 23.67 -8.88
N LEU A 1001 -5.70 22.41 -9.23
CA LEU A 1001 -6.97 21.96 -9.79
C LEU A 1001 -8.08 21.81 -8.73
N LYS A 1002 -7.78 22.12 -7.45
CA LYS A 1002 -8.70 22.03 -6.30
C LYS A 1002 -9.32 20.63 -6.17
N ARG A 1003 -8.54 19.60 -6.45
CA ARG A 1003 -8.96 18.20 -6.31
C ARG A 1003 -8.51 17.66 -4.95
N ASN A 1004 -9.34 16.80 -4.37
CA ASN A 1004 -9.01 16.08 -3.12
C ASN A 1004 -8.46 14.67 -3.38
N LYS A 1005 -8.30 14.30 -4.66
CA LYS A 1005 -7.80 13.02 -5.14
C LYS A 1005 -6.89 13.23 -6.35
N PRO A 1006 -5.86 12.39 -6.54
CA PRO A 1006 -5.51 11.24 -5.72
C PRO A 1006 -4.85 11.59 -4.38
N LEU A 1007 -5.02 10.74 -3.38
CA LEU A 1007 -4.20 10.78 -2.17
C LEU A 1007 -2.84 10.11 -2.46
N LEU A 1008 -1.74 10.76 -2.07
CA LEU A 1008 -0.39 10.22 -2.20
C LEU A 1008 0.05 9.61 -0.87
N GLN A 1009 0.35 8.31 -0.89
CA GLN A 1009 1.00 7.60 0.21
C GLN A 1009 2.44 7.25 -0.15
N MET A 1010 3.38 7.77 0.62
CA MET A 1010 4.78 7.36 0.54
C MET A 1010 4.99 6.04 1.28
N THR A 1011 5.64 5.09 0.65
CA THR A 1011 5.80 3.71 1.14
C THR A 1011 7.27 3.33 1.23
N HIS A 1012 7.71 2.98 2.44
CA HIS A 1012 9.10 2.81 2.83
C HIS A 1012 9.37 1.40 3.37
N VAL A 1013 10.09 0.60 2.60
CA VAL A 1013 10.62 -0.72 3.01
C VAL A 1013 11.89 -0.52 3.83
N ILE A 1014 11.86 -0.89 5.11
CA ILE A 1014 12.96 -0.68 6.06
C ILE A 1014 13.80 -1.94 6.23
N HIS A 1015 15.11 -1.79 6.09
CA HIS A 1015 16.10 -2.87 6.15
C HIS A 1015 17.49 -2.36 6.57
N ASP A 1016 18.48 -3.26 6.67
CA ASP A 1016 19.78 -2.94 7.29
C ASP A 1016 20.50 -1.74 6.63
N LEU A 1017 20.29 -1.51 5.33
CA LEU A 1017 20.95 -0.42 4.62
C LEU A 1017 20.28 0.96 4.73
N ASN A 1018 19.04 1.08 5.20
CA ASN A 1018 18.31 2.37 5.22
C ASN A 1018 17.61 2.70 6.54
N HIS A 1019 17.68 1.80 7.53
CA HIS A 1019 17.06 1.97 8.83
C HIS A 1019 17.50 3.22 9.62
N HIS A 1020 18.58 3.87 9.20
CA HIS A 1020 19.10 5.08 9.83
C HIS A 1020 18.50 6.36 9.22
N GLU A 1021 17.76 6.27 8.10
CA GLU A 1021 17.21 7.43 7.38
C GLU A 1021 15.70 7.64 7.59
N LEU A 1022 15.09 7.02 8.60
CA LEU A 1022 13.63 7.12 8.81
C LEU A 1022 13.16 8.57 9.00
N GLU A 1023 13.94 9.39 9.72
CA GLU A 1023 13.60 10.80 9.93
C GLU A 1023 13.72 11.60 8.62
N GLU A 1024 14.73 11.30 7.80
CA GLU A 1024 14.98 11.90 6.50
C GLU A 1024 13.87 11.55 5.51
N MET A 1025 13.44 10.29 5.48
CA MET A 1025 12.27 9.85 4.71
C MET A 1025 11.01 10.64 5.11
N ALA A 1026 10.76 10.82 6.41
CA ALA A 1026 9.61 11.59 6.87
C ALA A 1026 9.67 13.08 6.51
N ARG A 1027 10.87 13.69 6.55
CA ARG A 1027 11.08 15.07 6.08
C ARG A 1027 10.89 15.18 4.57
N LEU A 1028 11.30 14.17 3.82
CA LEU A 1028 11.09 14.11 2.38
C LEU A 1028 9.61 13.99 2.03
N ASP A 1029 8.87 13.13 2.73
CA ASP A 1029 7.42 12.98 2.57
C ASP A 1029 6.70 14.31 2.81
N ALA A 1030 7.11 15.05 3.86
CA ALA A 1030 6.64 16.40 4.14
C ALA A 1030 7.00 17.41 3.04
N TYR A 1031 8.23 17.37 2.54
CA TYR A 1031 8.68 18.26 1.46
C TYR A 1031 7.90 18.06 0.15
N ILE A 1032 7.53 16.81 -0.15
CA ILE A 1032 6.72 16.44 -1.31
C ILE A 1032 5.27 16.91 -1.15
N GLY A 1033 4.76 16.94 0.09
CA GLY A 1033 3.36 17.20 0.40
C GLY A 1033 2.50 15.94 0.34
N ALA A 1034 3.04 14.79 0.76
CA ALA A 1034 2.31 13.53 0.82
C ALA A 1034 1.15 13.59 1.82
N ASP A 1035 0.06 12.85 1.55
CA ASP A 1035 -1.08 12.78 2.46
C ASP A 1035 -0.89 11.69 3.52
N LYS A 1036 -0.17 10.62 3.16
CA LYS A 1036 0.09 9.46 4.03
C LYS A 1036 1.53 9.00 3.93
N ALA A 1037 2.04 8.37 4.98
CA ALA A 1037 3.33 7.70 4.98
C ALA A 1037 3.21 6.30 5.61
N ARG A 1038 3.89 5.31 5.04
CA ARG A 1038 3.87 3.91 5.47
C ARG A 1038 5.29 3.39 5.59
N PHE A 1039 5.66 2.93 6.78
CA PHE A 1039 6.94 2.27 7.04
C PHE A 1039 6.68 0.81 7.37
N TYR A 1040 7.48 -0.12 6.85
CA TYR A 1040 7.41 -1.55 7.22
C TYR A 1040 8.73 -2.26 6.95
N LEU A 1041 9.03 -3.32 7.71
CA LEU A 1041 10.25 -4.10 7.57
C LEU A 1041 10.27 -4.92 6.27
N ALA A 1042 11.43 -5.02 5.64
CA ALA A 1042 11.64 -5.91 4.49
C ALA A 1042 11.38 -7.37 4.87
N ARG A 1043 10.54 -8.06 4.09
CA ARG A 1043 10.29 -9.49 4.30
C ARG A 1043 11.37 -10.30 3.60
N LEU A 1044 12.12 -11.04 4.39
CA LEU A 1044 13.33 -11.72 3.95
C LEU A 1044 13.01 -13.04 3.24
N ASP A 1045 13.75 -13.31 2.18
CA ASP A 1045 13.86 -14.60 1.51
C ASP A 1045 15.35 -14.96 1.33
N GLU A 1046 15.66 -16.05 0.61
CA GLU A 1046 17.04 -16.47 0.39
C GLU A 1046 17.89 -15.44 -0.37
N ASN A 1047 17.28 -14.68 -1.28
CA ASN A 1047 17.95 -13.69 -2.12
C ASN A 1047 18.23 -12.40 -1.34
N ILE A 1048 17.36 -12.03 -0.39
CA ILE A 1048 17.44 -10.75 0.32
C ILE A 1048 17.74 -10.87 1.82
N LYS A 1049 17.99 -12.07 2.36
CA LYS A 1049 18.32 -12.30 3.79
C LYS A 1049 19.49 -11.46 4.33
N PHE A 1050 20.39 -11.00 3.47
CA PHE A 1050 21.51 -10.12 3.84
C PHE A 1050 21.06 -8.72 4.31
N LEU A 1051 19.80 -8.34 4.02
CA LEU A 1051 19.18 -7.07 4.44
C LEU A 1051 18.53 -7.14 5.82
N LYS A 1052 18.70 -8.25 6.55
CA LYS A 1052 18.13 -8.46 7.88
C LYS A 1052 18.55 -7.35 8.85
N ILE A 1053 17.57 -6.75 9.52
CA ILE A 1053 17.81 -5.78 10.60
C ILE A 1053 18.59 -6.46 11.74
N LYS A 1054 19.71 -5.85 12.12
CA LYS A 1054 20.54 -6.30 13.25
C LYS A 1054 19.90 -5.91 14.58
N PRO A 1055 20.14 -6.67 15.67
CA PRO A 1055 19.59 -6.38 17.00
C PRO A 1055 19.85 -4.93 17.46
N ALA A 1056 21.07 -4.43 17.25
CA ALA A 1056 21.48 -3.09 17.64
C ALA A 1056 20.67 -1.97 16.95
N HIS A 1057 20.09 -2.24 15.77
CA HIS A 1057 19.36 -1.25 14.99
C HIS A 1057 17.90 -1.11 15.43
N ILE A 1058 17.33 -2.11 16.11
CA ILE A 1058 15.90 -2.12 16.49
C ILE A 1058 15.55 -0.93 17.39
N GLU A 1059 16.36 -0.68 18.42
CA GLU A 1059 16.09 0.42 19.35
C GLU A 1059 16.28 1.78 18.65
N THR A 1060 17.26 1.89 17.76
CA THR A 1060 17.46 3.08 16.91
C THR A 1060 16.24 3.35 16.02
N ILE A 1061 15.68 2.31 15.39
CA ILE A 1061 14.47 2.42 14.58
C ILE A 1061 13.29 2.88 15.44
N LYS A 1062 13.06 2.26 16.61
CA LYS A 1062 11.98 2.64 17.53
C LYS A 1062 12.10 4.10 17.98
N LYS A 1063 13.31 4.55 18.33
CA LYS A 1063 13.58 5.94 18.71
C LYS A 1063 13.31 6.90 17.55
N SER A 1064 13.75 6.56 16.35
CA SER A 1064 13.54 7.36 15.13
C SER A 1064 12.05 7.45 14.80
N LEU A 1065 11.31 6.34 14.90
CA LEU A 1065 9.87 6.31 14.64
C LEU A 1065 9.06 7.25 15.53
N ARG A 1066 9.41 7.42 16.81
CA ARG A 1066 8.74 8.40 17.68
C ARG A 1066 8.86 9.82 17.14
N LYS A 1067 10.03 10.17 16.60
CA LYS A 1067 10.25 11.48 15.97
C LYS A 1067 9.57 11.58 14.62
N VAL A 1068 9.57 10.51 13.81
CA VAL A 1068 8.81 10.41 12.56
C VAL A 1068 7.33 10.68 12.81
N THR A 1069 6.71 10.02 13.79
CA THR A 1069 5.30 10.26 14.15
C THR A 1069 5.04 11.72 14.48
N SER A 1070 5.92 12.36 15.25
CA SER A 1070 5.80 13.80 15.57
C SER A 1070 5.94 14.68 14.32
N CYS A 1071 6.93 14.41 13.48
CA CYS A 1071 7.18 15.12 12.22
C CYS A 1071 5.98 15.05 11.28
N LEU A 1072 5.48 13.84 11.01
CA LEU A 1072 4.35 13.63 10.12
C LEU A 1072 3.06 14.26 10.68
N LYS A 1073 2.80 14.13 11.98
CA LYS A 1073 1.63 14.74 12.63
C LYS A 1073 1.64 16.27 12.51
N LYS A 1074 2.80 16.91 12.66
CA LYS A 1074 2.96 18.37 12.52
C LYS A 1074 2.56 18.84 11.12
N GLU A 1075 2.92 18.06 10.09
CA GLU A 1075 2.65 18.35 8.69
C GLU A 1075 1.31 17.76 8.20
N ARG A 1076 0.47 17.23 9.11
CA ARG A 1076 -0.85 16.62 8.83
C ARG A 1076 -0.79 15.40 7.89
N ILE A 1077 0.34 14.68 7.90
CA ILE A 1077 0.52 13.44 7.14
C ILE A 1077 0.11 12.26 8.01
N GLU A 1078 -0.79 11.42 7.50
CA GLU A 1078 -1.26 10.23 8.22
C GLU A 1078 -0.19 9.14 8.20
N LEU A 1079 0.27 8.72 9.38
CA LEU A 1079 1.14 7.54 9.50
C LEU A 1079 0.29 6.26 9.46
N GLN A 1080 0.41 5.49 8.39
CA GLN A 1080 -0.18 4.16 8.27
C GLN A 1080 0.64 3.15 9.08
N ASP A 1081 0.25 2.94 10.34
CA ASP A 1081 0.98 2.10 11.28
C ASP A 1081 1.07 0.64 10.85
N ASN A 1082 2.24 0.27 10.35
CA ASN A 1082 2.59 -1.08 9.91
C ASN A 1082 3.81 -1.65 10.64
N ILE A 1083 4.65 -0.78 11.21
CA ILE A 1083 5.99 -1.14 11.65
C ILE A 1083 6.05 -1.44 13.14
N TRP A 1084 5.17 -0.86 13.97
CA TRP A 1084 5.22 -1.08 15.42
C TRP A 1084 5.00 -2.55 15.77
N PHE A 1085 3.94 -3.17 15.24
CA PHE A 1085 3.70 -4.60 15.39
C PHE A 1085 4.90 -5.43 14.92
N GLN A 1086 5.54 -5.05 13.80
CA GLN A 1086 6.68 -5.79 13.26
C GLN A 1086 7.89 -5.71 14.20
N LEU A 1087 8.20 -4.52 14.73
CA LEU A 1087 9.32 -4.28 15.63
C LEU A 1087 9.12 -4.90 17.02
N GLU A 1088 7.91 -4.85 17.57
CA GLU A 1088 7.59 -5.45 18.86
C GLU A 1088 7.74 -6.98 18.86
N ASN A 1089 7.59 -7.59 17.69
CA ASN A 1089 7.57 -9.04 17.53
C ASN A 1089 8.75 -9.57 16.72
N TYR A 1090 9.72 -8.71 16.43
CA TYR A 1090 10.86 -9.04 15.59
C TYR A 1090 11.79 -10.06 16.27
N ASN A 1091 11.98 -11.20 15.61
CA ASN A 1091 12.91 -12.23 16.00
C ASN A 1091 14.27 -11.97 15.34
N CYS A 1092 15.26 -11.53 16.10
CA CYS A 1092 16.59 -11.22 15.58
C CYS A 1092 17.33 -12.41 14.94
N LYS A 1093 17.03 -13.64 15.36
CA LYS A 1093 17.66 -14.85 14.79
C LYS A 1093 17.17 -15.08 13.37
N THR A 1094 15.86 -15.08 13.18
CA THR A 1094 15.21 -15.44 11.91
C THR A 1094 14.87 -14.25 11.00
N GLY A 1095 14.74 -13.05 11.56
CA GLY A 1095 14.19 -11.87 10.87
C GLY A 1095 12.65 -11.88 10.72
N GLY A 1096 11.96 -12.85 11.34
CA GLY A 1096 10.50 -12.96 11.34
C GLY A 1096 9.84 -12.02 12.36
N TRP A 1097 8.60 -11.60 12.15
CA TRP A 1097 7.86 -10.72 13.07
C TRP A 1097 6.41 -11.14 13.36
N SER A 1098 5.82 -12.11 12.65
CA SER A 1098 4.50 -12.65 13.00
C SER A 1098 4.59 -13.98 13.74
N GLY A 1099 5.64 -14.77 13.50
CA GLY A 1099 5.84 -16.07 14.13
C GLY A 1099 4.60 -16.96 14.06
N SER A 1100 4.30 -17.67 15.16
CA SER A 1100 3.12 -18.53 15.30
C SER A 1100 1.85 -17.80 15.78
N LYS A 1101 1.83 -16.46 15.80
CA LYS A 1101 0.67 -15.69 16.34
C LYS A 1101 -0.64 -16.03 15.62
N PHE A 1102 -0.59 -16.10 14.30
CA PHE A 1102 -1.76 -16.43 13.47
C PHE A 1102 -2.05 -17.92 13.41
N LEU A 1103 -1.07 -18.77 13.76
CA LEU A 1103 -1.28 -20.21 13.89
C LEU A 1103 -2.33 -20.51 14.95
N LYS A 1104 -2.33 -19.78 16.07
CA LYS A 1104 -3.30 -19.97 17.18
C LYS A 1104 -4.66 -19.33 16.95
N SER A 1105 -4.71 -18.20 16.25
CA SER A 1105 -5.93 -17.39 16.10
C SER A 1105 -6.73 -17.69 14.81
N GLY A 1106 -6.13 -18.40 13.85
CA GLY A 1106 -6.71 -18.63 12.54
C GLY A 1106 -6.39 -17.52 11.54
N CYS A 1107 -6.54 -17.82 10.25
CA CYS A 1107 -6.30 -16.88 9.16
C CYS A 1107 -7.59 -16.64 8.34
N PRO A 1108 -8.39 -15.60 8.69
CA PRO A 1108 -9.63 -15.27 7.99
C PRO A 1108 -9.42 -14.37 6.76
N VAL A 1109 -8.19 -14.19 6.31
CA VAL A 1109 -7.84 -13.20 5.27
C VAL A 1109 -8.54 -13.48 3.93
N GLY A 1110 -8.80 -14.75 3.60
CA GLY A 1110 -9.38 -15.15 2.32
C GLY A 1110 -10.84 -14.76 2.10
N TRP A 1111 -11.50 -14.12 3.07
CA TRP A 1111 -12.82 -13.49 2.90
C TRP A 1111 -12.72 -11.98 2.60
N PHE A 1112 -11.58 -11.35 2.88
CA PHE A 1112 -11.37 -9.91 2.73
C PHE A 1112 -10.39 -9.58 1.60
N PHE A 1113 -9.60 -10.55 1.16
CA PHE A 1113 -8.48 -10.35 0.23
C PHE A 1113 -8.45 -11.44 -0.83
N CYS A 1114 -8.14 -11.04 -2.06
CA CYS A 1114 -7.76 -11.93 -3.16
C CYS A 1114 -6.62 -11.30 -3.96
N LEU A 1115 -5.61 -12.09 -4.31
CA LEU A 1115 -4.57 -11.76 -5.28
C LEU A 1115 -4.85 -12.55 -6.55
N ILE A 1116 -4.87 -11.87 -7.70
CA ILE A 1116 -5.03 -12.51 -9.01
C ILE A 1116 -3.83 -12.14 -9.88
N LEU A 1117 -3.16 -13.16 -10.41
CA LEU A 1117 -1.96 -13.01 -11.22
C LEU A 1117 -2.29 -12.86 -12.71
N ALA A 1118 -1.28 -12.50 -13.49
CA ALA A 1118 -1.42 -12.19 -14.91
C ALA A 1118 -2.03 -13.32 -15.77
N LYS A 1119 -1.92 -14.60 -15.39
CA LYS A 1119 -2.56 -15.73 -16.11
C LYS A 1119 -3.86 -16.20 -15.46
N GLY A 1120 -4.40 -15.44 -14.51
CA GLY A 1120 -5.66 -15.77 -13.83
C GLY A 1120 -5.50 -16.79 -12.70
N GLU A 1121 -4.33 -16.93 -12.11
CA GLU A 1121 -4.15 -17.68 -10.87
C GLU A 1121 -4.74 -16.90 -9.69
N LEU A 1122 -5.61 -17.53 -8.89
CA LEU A 1122 -6.18 -16.91 -7.68
C LEU A 1122 -5.41 -17.35 -6.45
N SER A 1123 -5.07 -16.40 -5.60
CA SER A 1123 -4.53 -16.65 -4.27
C SER A 1123 -5.32 -15.91 -3.19
N MET A 1124 -5.54 -16.59 -2.07
CA MET A 1124 -6.14 -15.99 -0.87
C MET A 1124 -5.09 -15.26 0.01
N CYS A 1125 -3.84 -15.16 -0.43
CA CYS A 1125 -2.72 -14.59 0.32
C CYS A 1125 -1.79 -13.81 -0.62
N CYS A 1126 -1.00 -12.88 -0.09
CA CYS A 1126 0.07 -12.21 -0.85
C CYS A 1126 1.25 -13.15 -1.18
N HIS A 1127 1.38 -14.26 -0.45
CA HIS A 1127 2.28 -15.34 -0.84
C HIS A 1127 1.49 -16.29 -1.73
N LEU A 1128 1.97 -16.51 -2.96
CA LEU A 1128 1.33 -17.16 -4.11
C LEU A 1128 0.75 -18.57 -3.85
N ARG A 1129 -0.11 -18.72 -2.84
CA ARG A 1129 -0.79 -19.96 -2.45
C ARG A 1129 -2.01 -20.09 -3.33
N VAL A 1130 -1.84 -20.75 -4.47
CA VAL A 1130 -2.87 -20.80 -5.52
C VAL A 1130 -4.01 -21.71 -5.09
N VAL A 1131 -5.20 -21.13 -4.95
CA VAL A 1131 -6.42 -21.85 -4.54
C VAL A 1131 -7.19 -22.38 -5.74
N ASP A 1132 -7.22 -21.62 -6.83
CA ASP A 1132 -7.87 -21.99 -8.08
C ASP A 1132 -7.27 -21.20 -9.26
N TYR A 1133 -7.70 -21.53 -10.46
CA TYR A 1133 -7.37 -20.85 -11.71
C TYR A 1133 -8.67 -20.40 -12.38
N LEU A 1134 -8.70 -19.20 -12.95
CA LEU A 1134 -9.87 -18.72 -13.70
C LEU A 1134 -10.12 -19.61 -14.92
N GLY A 1135 -9.13 -19.79 -15.80
CA GLY A 1135 -9.35 -20.52 -17.06
C GLY A 1135 -10.57 -19.95 -17.79
N ASP A 1136 -11.56 -20.79 -18.09
CA ASP A 1136 -12.83 -20.38 -18.70
C ASP A 1136 -13.89 -19.89 -17.69
N LYS A 1137 -13.63 -19.99 -16.38
CA LYS A 1137 -14.56 -19.57 -15.33
C LYS A 1137 -14.45 -18.08 -15.07
N SER A 1138 -15.59 -17.49 -14.70
CA SER A 1138 -15.64 -16.13 -14.15
C SER A 1138 -14.98 -16.07 -12.76
N PHE A 1139 -14.52 -14.87 -12.36
CA PHE A 1139 -14.03 -14.65 -11.00
C PHE A 1139 -15.14 -14.89 -9.98
N LYS A 1140 -16.39 -14.53 -10.31
CA LYS A 1140 -17.54 -14.78 -9.45
C LYS A 1140 -17.75 -16.26 -9.14
N GLU A 1141 -17.62 -17.12 -10.14
CA GLU A 1141 -17.71 -18.58 -9.97
C GLU A 1141 -16.52 -19.12 -9.14
N ALA A 1142 -15.30 -18.69 -9.46
CA ALA A 1142 -14.10 -19.13 -8.75
C ALA A 1142 -14.13 -18.72 -7.26
N TRP A 1143 -14.52 -17.48 -6.94
CA TRP A 1143 -14.63 -16.94 -5.58
C TRP A 1143 -15.63 -17.70 -4.70
N ASN A 1144 -16.71 -18.20 -5.29
CA ASN A 1144 -17.77 -18.96 -4.63
C ASN A 1144 -17.60 -20.48 -4.77
N SER A 1145 -16.54 -20.94 -5.43
CA SER A 1145 -16.29 -22.36 -5.64
C SER A 1145 -16.02 -23.10 -4.31
N GLY A 1146 -16.38 -24.39 -4.28
CA GLY A 1146 -16.01 -25.28 -3.18
C GLY A 1146 -14.50 -25.35 -2.97
N ALA A 1147 -13.70 -25.24 -4.02
CA ALA A 1147 -12.24 -25.23 -3.94
C ALA A 1147 -11.71 -24.02 -3.16
N TYR A 1148 -12.15 -22.80 -3.49
CA TYR A 1148 -11.76 -21.59 -2.77
C TYR A 1148 -12.26 -21.64 -1.32
N ASN A 1149 -13.53 -22.00 -1.13
CA ASN A 1149 -14.13 -22.02 0.22
C ASN A 1149 -13.46 -23.06 1.13
N LYS A 1150 -13.06 -24.22 0.61
CA LYS A 1150 -12.27 -25.21 1.33
C LYS A 1150 -11.02 -24.58 1.92
N PHE A 1151 -10.21 -23.87 1.13
CA PHE A 1151 -8.98 -23.25 1.65
C PHE A 1151 -9.25 -22.13 2.67
N ARG A 1152 -10.35 -21.36 2.52
CA ARG A 1152 -10.78 -20.40 3.56
C ARG A 1152 -11.02 -21.07 4.91
N ILE A 1153 -11.77 -22.18 4.91
CA ILE A 1153 -12.07 -22.96 6.12
C ILE A 1153 -10.78 -23.56 6.71
N GLN A 1154 -9.93 -24.15 5.86
CA GLN A 1154 -8.66 -24.72 6.29
C GLN A 1154 -7.76 -23.65 6.95
N ALA A 1155 -7.67 -22.45 6.36
CA ALA A 1155 -6.93 -21.31 6.89
C ALA A 1155 -7.52 -20.74 8.19
N LYS A 1156 -8.84 -20.68 8.33
CA LYS A 1156 -9.53 -20.32 9.59
C LYS A 1156 -9.11 -21.26 10.73
N TYR A 1157 -8.87 -22.53 10.43
CA TYR A 1157 -8.43 -23.57 11.38
C TYR A 1157 -6.97 -24.01 11.20
N ILE A 1158 -6.10 -23.07 10.77
CA ILE A 1158 -4.71 -23.34 10.38
C ILE A 1158 -3.89 -24.18 11.37
N MET A 1159 -4.14 -24.07 12.69
CA MET A 1159 -3.44 -24.90 13.70
C MET A 1159 -3.55 -26.40 13.41
N LYS A 1160 -4.74 -26.86 13.01
CA LYS A 1160 -5.01 -28.28 12.72
C LYS A 1160 -4.64 -28.66 11.29
N ASN A 1161 -4.60 -27.67 10.40
CA ASN A 1161 -4.56 -27.85 8.95
C ASN A 1161 -3.26 -27.33 8.32
N LYS A 1162 -2.24 -27.06 9.15
CA LYS A 1162 -0.98 -26.40 8.76
C LYS A 1162 -0.27 -27.04 7.56
N ASP A 1163 -0.42 -28.36 7.41
CA ASP A 1163 0.25 -29.16 6.37
C ASP A 1163 -0.58 -29.33 5.08
N ILE A 1164 -1.76 -28.72 5.00
CA ILE A 1164 -2.56 -28.72 3.75
C ILE A 1164 -1.79 -28.01 2.65
N THR A 1165 -1.74 -28.65 1.48
CA THR A 1165 -1.00 -28.17 0.30
C THR A 1165 -1.94 -27.49 -0.70
N PHE A 1166 -1.51 -26.34 -1.20
CA PHE A 1166 -2.18 -25.59 -2.27
C PHE A 1166 -1.86 -26.19 -3.64
N ARG A 1167 -2.53 -25.71 -4.70
CA ARG A 1167 -2.38 -26.29 -6.04
C ARG A 1167 -0.95 -26.20 -6.60
N ASN A 1168 -0.16 -25.25 -6.12
CA ASN A 1168 1.22 -25.05 -6.53
C ASN A 1168 2.25 -25.67 -5.57
N GLY A 1169 1.84 -26.59 -4.70
CA GLY A 1169 2.75 -27.34 -3.82
C GLY A 1169 3.14 -26.63 -2.51
N LEU A 1170 2.73 -25.37 -2.32
CA LEU A 1170 2.99 -24.64 -1.08
C LEU A 1170 2.08 -25.11 0.06
N LYS A 1171 2.62 -25.16 1.29
CA LYS A 1171 1.84 -25.47 2.49
C LYS A 1171 1.02 -24.27 2.96
N LEU A 1172 -0.07 -24.56 3.66
CA LEU A 1172 -0.91 -23.55 4.31
C LEU A 1172 -0.16 -22.75 5.36
N TYR A 1173 0.68 -23.43 6.14
CA TYR A 1173 1.59 -22.80 7.06
C TYR A 1173 3.03 -23.21 6.75
N ASP A 1174 3.88 -22.22 6.52
CA ASP A 1174 5.31 -22.38 6.27
C ASP A 1174 6.09 -21.20 6.88
N GLN A 1175 7.37 -21.11 6.55
CA GLN A 1175 8.25 -20.04 7.05
C GLN A 1175 7.77 -18.62 6.69
N TYR A 1176 7.06 -18.43 5.58
CA TYR A 1176 6.57 -17.12 5.16
C TYR A 1176 5.44 -16.61 6.05
N CYS A 1177 4.72 -17.50 6.75
CA CYS A 1177 3.76 -17.09 7.78
C CYS A 1177 4.42 -16.37 8.96
N ASN A 1178 5.74 -16.47 9.12
CA ASN A 1178 6.51 -15.72 10.12
C ASN A 1178 6.78 -14.26 9.70
N ASN A 1179 6.47 -13.88 8.45
CA ASN A 1179 6.59 -12.53 7.89
C ASN A 1179 5.30 -12.14 7.15
N CYS A 1180 4.14 -12.27 7.79
CA CYS A 1180 2.84 -12.10 7.14
C CYS A 1180 2.59 -10.63 6.73
N ASP A 1181 2.60 -10.30 5.43
CA ASP A 1181 2.31 -8.93 4.94
C ASP A 1181 0.84 -8.54 5.11
N THR A 1182 -0.07 -9.53 5.10
CA THR A 1182 -1.51 -9.31 5.33
C THR A 1182 -1.89 -9.32 6.82
N HIS A 1183 -0.92 -9.24 7.73
CA HIS A 1183 -1.17 -9.24 9.18
C HIS A 1183 -2.15 -8.15 9.60
N GLN A 1184 -2.09 -6.95 9.01
CA GLN A 1184 -3.03 -5.86 9.30
C GLN A 1184 -4.49 -6.24 9.00
N VAL A 1185 -4.73 -6.96 7.90
CA VAL A 1185 -6.08 -7.46 7.56
C VAL A 1185 -6.55 -8.44 8.64
N ILE A 1186 -5.68 -9.34 9.10
CA ILE A 1186 -6.01 -10.31 10.15
C ILE A 1186 -6.27 -9.61 11.50
N LEU A 1187 -5.45 -8.62 11.87
CA LEU A 1187 -5.62 -7.85 13.10
C LEU A 1187 -6.92 -7.04 13.04
N ARG A 1188 -7.18 -6.34 11.93
CA ARG A 1188 -8.43 -5.61 11.69
C ARG A 1188 -9.65 -6.52 11.78
N ILE A 1189 -9.65 -7.69 11.14
CA ILE A 1189 -10.78 -8.64 11.25
C ILE A 1189 -11.01 -9.04 12.71
N ASN A 1190 -9.93 -9.30 13.48
CA ASN A 1190 -10.05 -9.63 14.90
C ASN A 1190 -10.59 -8.46 15.74
N GLU A 1191 -10.18 -7.23 15.43
CA GLU A 1191 -10.70 -6.02 16.07
C GLU A 1191 -12.17 -5.80 15.73
N LEU A 1192 -12.57 -5.96 14.47
CA LEU A 1192 -13.95 -5.84 14.04
C LEU A 1192 -14.84 -6.90 14.68
N LEU A 1193 -14.37 -8.15 14.76
CA LEU A 1193 -15.09 -9.20 15.50
C LEU A 1193 -15.28 -8.85 16.97
N LYS A 1194 -14.36 -8.11 17.61
CA LYS A 1194 -14.52 -7.64 18.99
C LYS A 1194 -15.45 -6.42 19.06
N LYS A 1195 -15.22 -5.44 18.19
CA LYS A 1195 -15.99 -4.19 18.08
C LYS A 1195 -17.49 -4.47 17.94
N TYR A 1196 -17.84 -5.47 17.14
CA TYR A 1196 -19.24 -5.85 16.92
C TYR A 1196 -19.73 -7.01 17.80
N ASP A 1197 -19.00 -7.38 18.85
CA ASP A 1197 -19.33 -8.52 19.73
C ASP A 1197 -19.62 -9.85 18.99
N LEU A 1198 -18.96 -10.04 17.85
CA LEU A 1198 -19.11 -11.24 17.02
C LEU A 1198 -18.08 -12.33 17.34
N LYS A 1199 -17.06 -12.02 18.15
CA LYS A 1199 -15.97 -12.95 18.47
C LYS A 1199 -16.47 -14.24 19.14
N GLN A 1200 -17.55 -14.17 19.92
CA GLN A 1200 -18.19 -15.32 20.57
C GLN A 1200 -18.80 -16.34 19.59
N PHE A 1201 -19.03 -15.96 18.34
CA PHE A 1201 -19.52 -16.83 17.28
C PHE A 1201 -18.42 -17.41 16.40
N TYR A 1202 -17.22 -16.80 16.41
CA TYR A 1202 -16.10 -17.15 15.54
C TYR A 1202 -15.50 -18.55 15.85
N THR A 1203 -15.40 -18.92 17.12
CA THR A 1203 -14.87 -20.23 17.54
C THR A 1203 -15.99 -21.25 17.71
N TYR A 1204 -15.96 -22.32 16.93
CA TYR A 1204 -16.84 -23.49 17.09
C TYR A 1204 -16.07 -24.62 17.77
N LYS A 1205 -16.62 -25.17 18.88
CA LYS A 1205 -16.01 -26.27 19.66
C LYS A 1205 -16.19 -27.66 19.03
N GLY A 1206 -16.98 -27.79 17.95
CA GLY A 1206 -17.15 -29.07 17.27
C GLY A 1206 -15.89 -29.54 16.55
N THR A 1207 -15.75 -30.86 16.45
CA THR A 1207 -14.62 -31.56 15.86
C THR A 1207 -14.36 -31.02 14.45
N VAL A 1208 -13.21 -30.35 14.27
CA VAL A 1208 -12.70 -29.92 12.96
C VAL A 1208 -12.26 -31.21 12.24
N ILE A 1209 -12.79 -31.43 11.04
CA ILE A 1209 -12.57 -32.64 10.25
C ILE A 1209 -11.18 -32.68 9.66
#